data_AF-A0AAU9R3K7-F1
#
_entry.id   AF-A0AAU9R3K7-F1
#
_cell.length_a   1.000
_cell.length_b   1.000
_cell.length_c   1.000
_cell.angle_alpha   90.00
_cell.angle_beta   90.00
_cell.angle_gamma   90.00
#
_symmetry.space_group_name_H-M   'P 1'
#
loop_
_entity.id
_entity.type
_entity.pdbx_description
1 polymer ?
#
loop_
_entity_poly.entity_id
_entity_poly.type
_entity_poly.pdbx_seq_one_letter_code
_entity_poly.pdbx_strand_id
1 'polypeptide(L)'
;MMSEQTQSRKIHNLLKYGFLLLVALVLLLQMFNFKSSMLKSSITYLRHLPPIVESATYWFIPMVFGAVYSKRKLRFNEGFRAWAIMEVTLLAYYLVFFISKPWHLNAWRLWGILFPILTSTSVLMTGLVFGLLVQPVIYDWQEKFSKKQSLIILIALTLLGFTLSAGTYEMKYSIYGLYLALPFAWGMFLGKVDFSIKQTAIFIVAGILSLGLVIVGVAGFNAVYWSQIMSWRANPSSWNYQFLLNVTSPFIFIIALAAFAFARPAIKALEAKDLDFLVPLIIFMQAPDANSFMSSFKYGTGSRQLNRMITILIMLVIAIAWHWLIERYLWRFKPVKRINRFLYESKSFGAVAEEAFNRLWGWIKHHRTNLLTWTFFFILSFASFLVESDNMRIQITTASNVNAVVWLVGTKLGALILTTIFIDAFFTILYFVTTRYWVSLITTSTVVIAWAVANKIKLDLRGEPIYPSELSEVTNADSLLSMIGGQKTLIMILLALAAVIALMVFCEVKFKVKKRGNWKRRGMWALASLALFMTPKWFNHQGSAIYRLNRAFDNNQSFRNPERDIQVNGPILNFLNYIDLQIMDKPSNYSKSQIQKLYEKYQKVADQINKTRTNDLSKQTVIFNLSESFIDPYTFPTIKFAKGTKDPISYIHSLKKTTTYGSMLSAGYGGGTANMEWESLTGFNMGSFNTTLTPYVQVVPQYQYYPTIGANSNYSSAVHPFIGTYYSRIEDYKRFKFNKFVYLGSKYKIVDQKKLGTSSYNSDFTTYANGLRQINSRKGGQFINLISIQNHMPYNNWYPKNYYAGKISGDLFDDGSIRTQVATYIMGTHYTDQAVKKFIKQIDKIRKPITLVFYGDHYPSIVSQSYTSKYPVQMHSTRYFIYSNKYARQHGAKAKLTSKTNYVNTSDFIAMMLEQTNSKVTAYQALLTEVHKKLPALTISYSDDTGFTLVDQKGKEVDPKTLTSSQQALLKDYEMIQYDMTAGPAYALKIKGFYTMKK
;
A
#
# COMPACT_ATOMS: atom_id res chain seq x y z
N MET A 1 -45.33 -56.81 -9.62
CA MET A 1 -44.51 -56.53 -8.41
C MET A 1 -43.06 -56.08 -8.68
N MET A 2 -42.14 -56.86 -9.28
CA MET A 2 -40.75 -56.37 -9.56
C MET A 2 -40.71 -55.20 -10.58
N SER A 3 -41.60 -55.18 -11.57
CA SER A 3 -41.74 -54.10 -12.55
C SER A 3 -42.21 -52.76 -11.91
N GLU A 4 -43.24 -52.81 -11.05
CA GLU A 4 -43.79 -51.64 -10.36
C GLU A 4 -42.83 -51.04 -9.32
N GLN A 5 -42.08 -51.88 -8.58
CA GLN A 5 -41.04 -51.39 -7.67
C GLN A 5 -39.90 -50.70 -8.43
N THR A 6 -39.55 -51.17 -9.63
CA THR A 6 -38.51 -50.58 -10.47
C THR A 6 -38.97 -49.24 -11.06
N GLN A 7 -40.24 -49.14 -11.48
CA GLN A 7 -40.84 -47.92 -12.02
C GLN A 7 -41.03 -46.84 -10.93
N SER A 8 -41.51 -47.23 -9.75
CA SER A 8 -41.62 -46.36 -8.57
C SER A 8 -40.25 -45.80 -8.15
N ARG A 9 -39.20 -46.64 -8.14
CA ARG A 9 -37.82 -46.21 -7.82
C ARG A 9 -37.23 -45.26 -8.86
N LYS A 10 -37.55 -45.46 -10.15
CA LYS A 10 -37.15 -44.53 -11.24
C LYS A 10 -37.81 -43.16 -11.09
N ILE A 11 -39.12 -43.11 -10.84
CA ILE A 11 -39.87 -41.85 -10.62
C ILE A 11 -39.34 -41.11 -9.39
N HIS A 12 -39.07 -41.84 -8.30
CA HIS A 12 -38.50 -41.30 -7.08
C HIS A 12 -37.12 -40.66 -7.30
N ASN A 13 -36.23 -41.34 -8.04
CA ASN A 13 -34.91 -40.81 -8.39
C ASN A 13 -35.00 -39.60 -9.33
N LEU A 14 -35.91 -39.61 -10.31
CA LEU A 14 -36.13 -38.48 -11.22
C LEU A 14 -36.58 -37.22 -10.47
N LEU A 15 -37.56 -37.35 -9.56
CA LEU A 15 -38.02 -36.24 -8.72
C LEU A 15 -36.91 -35.69 -7.82
N LYS A 16 -36.11 -36.58 -7.23
CA LYS A 16 -34.97 -36.23 -6.37
C LYS A 16 -33.89 -35.46 -7.12
N TYR A 17 -33.37 -36.01 -8.23
CA TYR A 17 -32.28 -35.36 -8.96
C TYR A 17 -32.74 -34.09 -9.70
N GLY A 18 -33.96 -34.09 -10.23
CA GLY A 18 -34.57 -32.89 -10.81
C GLY A 18 -34.70 -31.75 -9.80
N PHE A 19 -35.09 -32.06 -8.56
CA PHE A 19 -35.16 -31.08 -7.48
C PHE A 19 -33.78 -30.53 -7.09
N LEU A 20 -32.77 -31.40 -6.89
CA LEU A 20 -31.42 -30.97 -6.54
C LEU A 20 -30.80 -30.09 -7.63
N LEU A 21 -31.04 -30.41 -8.91
CA LEU A 21 -30.59 -29.61 -10.04
C LEU A 21 -31.24 -28.22 -10.04
N LEU A 22 -32.57 -28.16 -9.82
CA LEU A 22 -33.30 -26.90 -9.77
C LEU A 22 -32.79 -25.99 -8.63
N VAL A 23 -32.64 -26.55 -7.43
CA VAL A 23 -32.10 -25.82 -6.27
C VAL A 23 -30.66 -25.36 -6.54
N ALA A 24 -29.83 -26.21 -7.14
CA ALA A 24 -28.46 -25.84 -7.51
C ALA A 24 -28.42 -24.66 -8.48
N LEU A 25 -29.27 -24.65 -9.51
CA LEU A 25 -29.38 -23.53 -10.43
C LEU A 25 -29.81 -22.24 -9.73
N VAL A 26 -30.79 -22.30 -8.83
CA VAL A 26 -31.25 -21.13 -8.05
C VAL A 26 -30.14 -20.57 -7.16
N LEU A 27 -29.35 -21.42 -6.50
CA LEU A 27 -28.20 -21.00 -5.68
C LEU A 27 -27.09 -20.38 -6.54
N LEU A 28 -26.75 -21.01 -7.66
CA LEU A 28 -25.69 -20.52 -8.57
C LEU A 28 -26.08 -19.21 -9.27
N LEU A 29 -27.36 -19.02 -9.58
CA LEU A 29 -27.85 -17.75 -10.14
C LEU A 29 -27.57 -16.59 -9.17
N GLN A 30 -27.76 -16.79 -7.87
CA GLN A 30 -27.59 -15.74 -6.86
C GLN A 30 -26.13 -15.23 -6.74
N MET A 31 -25.14 -16.00 -7.21
CA MET A 31 -23.71 -15.62 -7.23
C MET A 31 -23.41 -14.32 -7.99
N PHE A 32 -24.23 -13.98 -8.99
CA PHE A 32 -24.00 -12.81 -9.85
C PHE A 32 -24.60 -11.51 -9.32
N ASN A 33 -25.21 -11.53 -8.13
CA ASN A 33 -25.87 -10.40 -7.50
C ASN A 33 -26.63 -9.55 -8.53
N PHE A 34 -27.68 -10.15 -9.12
CA PHE A 34 -28.42 -9.55 -10.24
C PHE A 34 -29.06 -8.20 -9.91
N LYS A 35 -29.05 -7.75 -8.65
CA LYS A 35 -29.50 -6.42 -8.20
C LYS A 35 -29.00 -5.31 -9.11
N SER A 36 -27.69 -5.27 -9.42
CA SER A 36 -27.13 -4.21 -10.29
C SER A 36 -27.62 -4.28 -11.75
N SER A 37 -27.85 -5.48 -12.28
CA SER A 37 -28.37 -5.67 -13.64
C SER A 37 -29.87 -5.37 -13.72
N MET A 38 -30.64 -5.77 -12.71
CA MET A 38 -32.07 -5.54 -12.62
C MET A 38 -32.43 -4.11 -12.26
N LEU A 39 -31.58 -3.38 -11.52
CA LEU A 39 -31.72 -1.93 -11.29
C LEU A 39 -31.78 -1.12 -12.60
N LYS A 40 -31.19 -1.64 -13.68
CA LYS A 40 -31.23 -1.05 -15.03
C LYS A 40 -32.48 -1.44 -15.84
N SER A 41 -33.32 -2.33 -15.31
CA SER A 41 -34.59 -2.69 -15.95
C SER A 41 -35.52 -1.49 -16.00
N SER A 42 -36.19 -1.30 -17.15
CA SER A 42 -37.28 -0.34 -17.33
C SER A 42 -38.52 -0.69 -16.50
N ILE A 43 -38.63 -1.94 -16.05
CA ILE A 43 -39.73 -2.42 -15.22
C ILE A 43 -39.34 -2.29 -13.74
N THR A 44 -39.83 -1.25 -13.07
CA THR A 44 -39.52 -0.91 -11.67
C THR A 44 -39.70 -2.08 -10.71
N TYR A 45 -40.74 -2.91 -10.92
CA TYR A 45 -41.08 -4.05 -10.08
C TYR A 45 -40.05 -5.18 -10.11
N LEU A 46 -39.36 -5.40 -11.24
CA LEU A 46 -38.36 -6.46 -11.39
C LEU A 46 -37.03 -6.14 -10.66
N ARG A 47 -36.82 -4.88 -10.26
CA ARG A 47 -35.62 -4.42 -9.56
C ARG A 47 -35.44 -5.08 -8.19
N HIS A 48 -36.54 -5.49 -7.58
CA HIS A 48 -36.59 -6.06 -6.23
C HIS A 48 -36.73 -7.59 -6.22
N LEU A 49 -36.81 -8.24 -7.38
CA LEU A 49 -36.91 -9.70 -7.45
C LEU A 49 -35.67 -10.41 -6.86
N PRO A 50 -34.41 -9.99 -7.12
CA PRO A 50 -33.25 -10.64 -6.51
C PRO A 50 -33.25 -10.69 -4.97
N PRO A 51 -33.49 -9.59 -4.23
CA PRO A 51 -33.55 -9.66 -2.76
C PRO A 51 -34.75 -10.47 -2.23
N ILE A 52 -35.88 -10.52 -2.95
CA ILE A 52 -37.01 -11.40 -2.57
C ILE A 52 -36.59 -12.87 -2.65
N VAL A 53 -35.94 -13.26 -3.75
CA VAL A 53 -35.44 -14.63 -3.95
C VAL A 53 -34.38 -14.99 -2.91
N GLU A 54 -33.48 -14.07 -2.58
CA GLU A 54 -32.46 -14.25 -1.54
C GLU A 54 -33.12 -14.47 -0.16
N SER A 55 -34.06 -13.61 0.23
CA SER A 55 -34.77 -13.74 1.51
C SER A 55 -35.62 -15.01 1.59
N ALA A 56 -36.27 -15.42 0.50
CA ALA A 56 -36.98 -16.69 0.43
C ALA A 56 -36.02 -17.89 0.51
N THR A 57 -34.82 -17.79 -0.07
CA THR A 57 -33.78 -18.83 0.01
C THR A 57 -33.32 -19.06 1.45
N TYR A 58 -33.20 -17.99 2.26
CA TYR A 58 -32.88 -18.08 3.69
C TYR A 58 -33.93 -18.85 4.51
N TRP A 59 -35.18 -18.92 4.06
CA TRP A 59 -36.19 -19.78 4.68
C TRP A 59 -36.20 -21.18 4.08
N PHE A 60 -36.26 -21.24 2.75
CA PHE A 60 -36.51 -22.48 2.02
C PHE A 60 -35.40 -23.51 2.24
N ILE A 61 -34.12 -23.11 2.15
CA ILE A 61 -33.01 -24.06 2.30
C ILE A 61 -32.95 -24.67 3.71
N PRO A 62 -32.99 -23.90 4.81
CA PRO A 62 -33.04 -24.51 6.14
C PRO A 62 -34.31 -25.34 6.38
N MET A 63 -35.46 -24.97 5.80
CA MET A 63 -36.66 -25.80 5.88
C MET A 63 -36.48 -27.17 5.19
N VAL A 64 -35.84 -27.20 4.01
CA VAL A 64 -35.52 -28.46 3.31
C VAL A 64 -34.59 -29.32 4.17
N PHE A 65 -33.54 -28.74 4.74
CA PHE A 65 -32.63 -29.45 5.65
C PHE A 65 -33.40 -29.99 6.87
N GLY A 66 -34.17 -29.14 7.56
CA GLY A 66 -34.98 -29.53 8.71
C GLY A 66 -35.96 -30.67 8.40
N ALA A 67 -36.61 -30.65 7.24
CA ALA A 67 -37.55 -31.68 6.84
C ALA A 67 -36.87 -33.05 6.64
N VAL A 68 -35.71 -33.08 5.97
CA VAL A 68 -34.93 -34.32 5.78
C VAL A 68 -34.41 -34.85 7.12
N TYR A 69 -33.93 -33.95 7.99
CA TYR A 69 -33.42 -34.29 9.31
C TYR A 69 -34.50 -34.48 10.38
N SER A 70 -35.78 -34.33 10.05
CA SER A 70 -36.90 -34.61 10.97
C SER A 70 -37.14 -36.10 11.22
N LYS A 71 -36.63 -36.96 10.32
CA LYS A 71 -36.89 -38.40 10.29
C LYS A 71 -36.24 -39.17 11.45
N ARG A 72 -35.20 -38.59 12.09
CA ARG A 72 -34.48 -39.19 13.22
C ARG A 72 -33.81 -38.13 14.09
N LYS A 73 -33.56 -38.44 15.35
CA LYS A 73 -32.69 -37.63 16.22
C LYS A 73 -31.25 -37.68 15.70
N LEU A 74 -30.63 -36.52 15.46
CA LEU A 74 -29.26 -36.46 14.96
C LEU A 74 -28.22 -36.73 16.04
N ARG A 75 -27.06 -37.21 15.59
CA ARG A 75 -25.82 -37.20 16.36
C ARG A 75 -25.00 -35.95 16.03
N PHE A 76 -24.16 -35.51 16.96
CA PHE A 76 -23.38 -34.28 16.83
C PHE A 76 -22.41 -34.27 15.65
N ASN A 77 -21.99 -35.43 15.15
CA ASN A 77 -21.05 -35.54 14.04
C ASN A 77 -21.63 -35.07 12.69
N GLU A 78 -22.95 -35.08 12.50
CA GLU A 78 -23.60 -34.66 11.24
C GLU A 78 -23.50 -33.13 11.04
N GLY A 79 -23.59 -32.35 12.13
CA GLY A 79 -23.35 -30.90 12.08
C GLY A 79 -21.90 -30.56 11.75
N PHE A 80 -20.95 -31.31 12.31
CA PHE A 80 -19.52 -31.21 11.96
C PHE A 80 -19.26 -31.59 10.51
N ARG A 81 -20.01 -32.56 9.97
CA ARG A 81 -19.87 -32.96 8.58
C ARG A 81 -20.14 -31.81 7.62
N ALA A 82 -21.28 -31.14 7.78
CA ALA A 82 -21.63 -29.97 6.99
C ALA A 82 -20.60 -28.83 7.16
N TRP A 83 -20.16 -28.56 8.40
CA TRP A 83 -19.13 -27.55 8.68
C TRP A 83 -17.78 -27.87 8.01
N ALA A 84 -17.29 -29.11 8.06
CA ALA A 84 -16.02 -29.48 7.45
C ALA A 84 -16.07 -29.38 5.90
N ILE A 85 -17.20 -29.74 5.29
CA ILE A 85 -17.43 -29.56 3.84
C ILE A 85 -17.37 -28.06 3.48
N MET A 86 -18.02 -27.21 4.28
CA MET A 86 -18.00 -25.77 4.11
C MET A 86 -16.57 -25.21 4.16
N GLU A 87 -15.82 -25.49 5.23
CA GLU A 87 -14.47 -24.94 5.43
C GLU A 87 -13.53 -25.33 4.30
N VAL A 88 -13.54 -26.61 3.89
CA VAL A 88 -12.66 -27.10 2.82
C VAL A 88 -13.06 -26.51 1.47
N THR A 89 -14.36 -26.32 1.22
CA THR A 89 -14.83 -25.64 0.01
C THR A 89 -14.42 -24.18 -0.01
N LEU A 90 -14.53 -23.49 1.13
CA LEU A 90 -14.17 -22.09 1.26
C LEU A 90 -12.66 -21.88 1.06
N LEU A 91 -11.83 -22.73 1.68
CA LEU A 91 -10.38 -22.76 1.50
C LEU A 91 -10.00 -22.92 0.02
N ALA A 92 -10.60 -23.90 -0.66
CA ALA A 92 -10.35 -24.13 -2.08
C ALA A 92 -10.81 -22.95 -2.95
N TYR A 93 -12.00 -22.42 -2.66
CA TYR A 93 -12.55 -21.26 -3.36
C TYR A 93 -11.60 -20.05 -3.27
N TYR A 94 -11.17 -19.70 -2.07
CA TYR A 94 -10.27 -18.56 -1.88
C TYR A 94 -8.87 -18.78 -2.44
N LEU A 95 -8.36 -20.01 -2.40
CA LEU A 95 -7.09 -20.35 -3.05
C LEU A 95 -7.15 -20.04 -4.55
N VAL A 96 -8.20 -20.52 -5.23
CA VAL A 96 -8.40 -20.23 -6.66
C VAL A 96 -8.65 -18.74 -6.88
N PHE A 97 -9.46 -18.09 -6.04
CA PHE A 97 -9.73 -16.66 -6.11
C PHE A 97 -8.42 -15.85 -6.04
N PHE A 98 -7.53 -16.12 -5.09
CA PHE A 98 -6.27 -15.40 -4.97
C PHE A 98 -5.26 -15.75 -6.07
N ILE A 99 -5.32 -16.94 -6.66
CA ILE A 99 -4.53 -17.25 -7.86
C ILE A 99 -5.01 -16.40 -9.03
N SER A 100 -6.32 -16.26 -9.23
CA SER A 100 -6.90 -15.48 -10.34
C SER A 100 -6.89 -13.97 -10.11
N LYS A 101 -6.98 -13.54 -8.86
CA LYS A 101 -7.06 -12.13 -8.43
C LYS A 101 -6.08 -11.84 -7.29
N PRO A 102 -4.77 -11.91 -7.55
CA PRO A 102 -3.76 -11.88 -6.49
C PRO A 102 -3.71 -10.57 -5.69
N TRP A 103 -4.13 -9.46 -6.29
CA TRP A 103 -4.18 -8.13 -5.66
C TRP A 103 -5.24 -8.00 -4.57
N HIS A 104 -6.18 -8.95 -4.50
CA HIS A 104 -7.23 -8.98 -3.49
C HIS A 104 -6.83 -9.80 -2.25
N LEU A 105 -5.61 -10.35 -2.21
CA LEU A 105 -5.08 -11.03 -1.03
C LEU A 105 -4.76 -9.98 0.04
N ASN A 106 -5.39 -10.11 1.22
CA ASN A 106 -5.02 -9.34 2.41
C ASN A 106 -5.21 -10.19 3.67
N ALA A 107 -4.58 -9.79 4.77
CA ALA A 107 -4.60 -10.52 6.04
C ALA A 107 -6.03 -10.72 6.58
N TRP A 108 -6.90 -9.73 6.41
CA TRP A 108 -8.30 -9.80 6.82
C TRP A 108 -9.11 -10.88 6.09
N ARG A 109 -8.87 -11.08 4.79
CA ARG A 109 -9.53 -12.13 4.01
C ARG A 109 -8.94 -13.50 4.33
N LEU A 110 -7.63 -13.59 4.60
CA LEU A 110 -7.03 -14.81 5.13
C LEU A 110 -7.65 -15.20 6.49
N TRP A 111 -7.91 -14.22 7.36
CA TRP A 111 -8.63 -14.44 8.61
C TRP A 111 -10.06 -14.96 8.36
N GLY A 112 -10.75 -14.42 7.35
CA GLY A 112 -12.10 -14.86 7.00
C GLY A 112 -12.24 -16.25 6.38
N ILE A 113 -11.13 -16.84 5.94
CA ILE A 113 -11.06 -18.23 5.52
C ILE A 113 -10.95 -19.16 6.73
N LEU A 114 -10.21 -18.75 7.76
CA LEU A 114 -9.96 -19.58 8.94
C LEU A 114 -11.11 -19.52 9.95
N PHE A 115 -11.85 -18.41 9.97
CA PHE A 115 -12.93 -18.17 10.93
C PHE A 115 -14.21 -17.62 10.28
N PRO A 116 -14.82 -18.32 9.30
CA PRO A 116 -15.89 -17.78 8.48
C PRO A 116 -17.15 -17.37 9.24
N ILE A 117 -17.40 -17.96 10.41
CA ILE A 117 -18.51 -17.55 11.29
C ILE A 117 -18.19 -16.21 11.97
N LEU A 118 -16.96 -16.02 12.48
CA LEU A 118 -16.56 -14.77 13.15
C LEU A 118 -16.46 -13.62 12.16
N THR A 119 -16.01 -13.90 10.94
CA THR A 119 -15.80 -12.90 9.90
C THR A 119 -17.01 -12.67 9.00
N SER A 120 -18.13 -13.31 9.31
CA SER A 120 -19.38 -13.13 8.56
C SER A 120 -19.30 -13.52 7.08
N THR A 121 -18.63 -14.62 6.78
CA THR A 121 -18.39 -15.09 5.40
C THR A 121 -19.64 -15.73 4.77
N SER A 122 -20.52 -16.36 5.56
CA SER A 122 -21.78 -16.95 5.06
C SER A 122 -22.83 -17.07 6.16
N VAL A 123 -23.91 -16.29 6.04
CA VAL A 123 -25.02 -16.28 7.01
C VAL A 123 -25.87 -17.55 6.91
N LEU A 124 -26.17 -18.00 5.68
CA LEU A 124 -27.03 -19.17 5.45
C LEU A 124 -26.36 -20.43 6.01
N MET A 125 -25.08 -20.61 5.72
CA MET A 125 -24.35 -21.78 6.18
C MET A 125 -24.15 -21.78 7.70
N THR A 126 -23.89 -20.61 8.29
CA THR A 126 -23.86 -20.47 9.75
C THR A 126 -25.18 -20.95 10.36
N GLY A 127 -26.31 -20.49 9.81
CA GLY A 127 -27.63 -20.92 10.27
C GLY A 127 -27.93 -22.40 10.09
N LEU A 128 -27.46 -23.02 9.00
CA LEU A 128 -27.58 -24.47 8.80
C LEU A 128 -26.75 -25.27 9.81
N VAL A 129 -25.50 -24.87 10.06
CA VAL A 129 -24.63 -25.50 11.05
C VAL A 129 -25.26 -25.40 12.44
N PHE A 130 -25.74 -24.22 12.84
CA PHE A 130 -26.45 -24.05 14.10
C PHE A 130 -27.73 -24.88 14.16
N GLY A 131 -28.55 -24.86 13.10
CA GLY A 131 -29.77 -25.66 12.99
C GLY A 131 -29.51 -27.15 13.19
N LEU A 132 -28.44 -27.68 12.60
CA LEU A 132 -28.01 -29.07 12.79
C LEU A 132 -27.51 -29.36 14.21
N LEU A 133 -26.80 -28.41 14.84
CA LEU A 133 -26.33 -28.55 16.22
C LEU A 133 -27.48 -28.57 17.24
N VAL A 134 -28.50 -27.73 17.05
CA VAL A 134 -29.68 -27.66 17.93
C VAL A 134 -30.79 -28.64 17.54
N GLN A 135 -30.67 -29.33 16.40
CA GLN A 135 -31.66 -30.29 15.91
C GLN A 135 -32.10 -31.30 16.96
N PRO A 136 -31.20 -31.92 17.77
CA PRO A 136 -31.64 -32.91 18.76
C PRO A 136 -32.56 -32.30 19.83
N VAL A 137 -32.34 -31.04 20.18
CA VAL A 137 -33.18 -30.29 21.13
C VAL A 137 -34.53 -29.97 20.51
N ILE A 138 -34.54 -29.51 19.25
CA ILE A 138 -35.80 -29.25 18.51
C ILE A 138 -36.60 -30.55 18.32
N TYR A 139 -35.90 -31.66 18.07
CA TYR A 139 -36.50 -32.99 17.90
C TYR A 139 -37.24 -33.42 19.18
N ASP A 140 -36.56 -33.40 20.32
CA ASP A 140 -37.15 -33.73 21.63
C ASP A 140 -38.30 -32.78 21.99
N TRP A 141 -38.14 -31.50 21.70
CA TRP A 141 -39.17 -30.49 21.92
C TRP A 141 -40.44 -30.77 21.10
N GLN A 142 -40.31 -31.04 19.79
CA GLN A 142 -41.46 -31.34 18.92
C GLN A 142 -42.12 -32.68 19.22
N GLU A 143 -41.42 -33.64 19.84
CA GLU A 143 -42.03 -34.89 20.32
C GLU A 143 -42.78 -34.71 21.63
N LYS A 144 -42.34 -33.78 22.49
CA LYS A 144 -43.01 -33.46 23.76
C LYS A 144 -44.35 -32.73 23.58
N PHE A 145 -44.48 -31.90 22.55
CA PHE A 145 -45.68 -31.10 22.27
C PHE A 145 -46.58 -31.72 21.20
N SER A 146 -47.89 -31.54 21.32
CA SER A 146 -48.83 -31.90 20.25
C SER A 146 -48.56 -31.09 18.97
N LYS A 147 -48.97 -31.62 17.80
CA LYS A 147 -48.82 -30.91 16.52
C LYS A 147 -49.41 -29.50 16.55
N LYS A 148 -50.53 -29.30 17.26
CA LYS A 148 -51.19 -28.00 17.42
C LYS A 148 -50.36 -27.04 18.29
N GLN A 149 -49.81 -27.51 19.41
CA GLN A 149 -48.94 -26.71 20.27
C GLN A 149 -47.65 -26.30 19.55
N SER A 150 -46.99 -27.25 18.87
CA SER A 150 -45.80 -26.99 18.06
C SER A 150 -46.07 -25.94 16.97
N LEU A 151 -47.22 -26.03 16.30
CA LEU A 151 -47.64 -25.04 15.30
C LEU A 151 -47.84 -23.64 15.91
N ILE A 152 -48.54 -23.53 17.04
CA ILE A 152 -48.79 -22.24 17.72
C ILE A 152 -47.46 -21.60 18.14
N ILE A 153 -46.56 -22.38 18.73
CA ILE A 153 -45.26 -21.86 19.18
C ILE A 153 -44.41 -21.41 17.99
N LEU A 154 -44.36 -22.19 16.91
CA LEU A 154 -43.62 -21.80 15.71
C LEU A 154 -44.18 -20.52 15.06
N ILE A 155 -45.50 -20.34 15.02
CA ILE A 155 -46.14 -19.10 14.55
C ILE A 155 -45.77 -17.94 15.48
N ALA A 156 -45.87 -18.12 16.80
CA ALA A 156 -45.53 -17.08 17.77
C ALA A 156 -44.05 -16.65 17.65
N LEU A 157 -43.13 -17.59 17.47
CA LEU A 157 -41.71 -17.30 17.27
C LEU A 157 -41.44 -16.58 15.93
N THR A 158 -42.15 -16.93 14.86
CA THR A 158 -42.04 -16.21 13.57
C THR A 158 -42.53 -14.77 13.71
N LEU A 159 -43.66 -14.55 14.39
CA LEU A 159 -44.19 -13.21 14.64
C LEU A 159 -43.24 -12.40 15.55
N LEU A 160 -42.71 -13.03 16.60
CA LEU A 160 -41.73 -12.41 17.50
C LEU A 160 -40.45 -12.01 16.76
N GLY A 161 -39.97 -12.86 15.85
CA GLY A 161 -38.81 -12.55 15.01
C GLY A 161 -39.03 -11.32 14.14
N PHE A 162 -40.23 -11.14 13.60
CA PHE A 162 -40.60 -9.95 12.83
C PHE A 162 -40.77 -8.69 13.68
N THR A 163 -41.37 -8.80 14.87
CA THR A 163 -41.59 -7.65 15.74
C THR A 163 -40.29 -7.15 16.35
N LEU A 164 -39.41 -8.05 16.81
CA LEU A 164 -38.10 -7.69 17.37
C LEU A 164 -37.15 -7.08 16.34
N SER A 165 -37.31 -7.42 15.05
CA SER A 165 -36.55 -6.80 13.97
C SER A 165 -37.14 -5.52 13.43
N ALA A 166 -38.39 -5.20 13.77
CA ALA A 166 -39.21 -4.22 13.04
C ALA A 166 -39.18 -4.40 11.51
N GLY A 167 -38.91 -5.62 11.03
CA GLY A 167 -38.66 -5.91 9.62
C GLY A 167 -37.44 -5.23 8.99
N THR A 168 -36.52 -4.62 9.76
CA THR A 168 -35.33 -3.95 9.19
C THR A 168 -34.03 -4.72 9.42
N TYR A 169 -34.12 -5.96 9.89
CA TYR A 169 -32.97 -6.83 10.15
C TYR A 169 -32.21 -7.25 8.89
N GLU A 170 -30.99 -6.76 8.70
CA GLU A 170 -30.17 -7.10 7.55
C GLU A 170 -29.33 -8.37 7.83
N MET A 171 -29.45 -9.40 6.99
CA MET A 171 -28.62 -10.62 7.07
C MET A 171 -27.19 -10.40 6.55
N LYS A 172 -26.45 -9.46 7.17
CA LYS A 172 -25.07 -9.11 6.80
C LYS A 172 -24.01 -9.85 7.62
N TYR A 173 -24.32 -10.20 8.87
CA TYR A 173 -23.38 -10.86 9.78
C TYR A 173 -23.75 -12.31 10.02
N SER A 174 -22.76 -13.21 10.08
CA SER A 174 -23.00 -14.65 10.29
C SER A 174 -23.74 -14.96 11.58
N ILE A 175 -23.58 -14.13 12.62
CA ILE A 175 -24.31 -14.27 13.89
C ILE A 175 -25.84 -14.20 13.69
N TYR A 176 -26.30 -13.48 12.67
CA TYR A 176 -27.71 -13.41 12.32
C TYR A 176 -28.25 -14.71 11.72
N GLY A 177 -27.35 -15.61 11.30
CA GLY A 177 -27.67 -16.97 10.93
C GLY A 177 -28.33 -17.77 12.05
N LEU A 178 -28.15 -17.38 13.33
CA LEU A 178 -28.87 -18.00 14.46
C LEU A 178 -30.38 -17.97 14.29
N TYR A 179 -30.93 -16.92 13.67
CA TYR A 179 -32.35 -16.82 13.36
C TYR A 179 -32.84 -17.96 12.46
N LEU A 180 -31.97 -18.49 11.59
CA LEU A 180 -32.31 -19.54 10.62
C LEU A 180 -32.56 -20.91 11.27
N ALA A 181 -32.27 -21.06 12.56
CA ALA A 181 -32.73 -22.21 13.35
C ALA A 181 -34.27 -22.31 13.39
N LEU A 182 -34.98 -21.18 13.31
CA LEU A 182 -36.44 -21.15 13.26
C LEU A 182 -37.00 -21.71 11.94
N PRO A 183 -36.58 -21.24 10.74
CA PRO A 183 -36.87 -21.90 9.47
C PRO A 183 -36.52 -23.40 9.46
N PHE A 184 -35.39 -23.78 10.08
CA PHE A 184 -35.02 -25.19 10.22
C PHE A 184 -36.05 -25.97 11.07
N ALA A 185 -36.48 -25.43 12.21
CA ALA A 185 -37.51 -26.02 13.05
C ALA A 185 -38.87 -26.14 12.33
N TRP A 186 -39.25 -25.13 11.54
CA TRP A 186 -40.40 -25.18 10.64
C TRP A 186 -40.29 -26.33 9.64
N GLY A 187 -39.13 -26.50 9.00
CA GLY A 187 -38.84 -27.64 8.14
C GLY A 187 -39.08 -28.98 8.84
N MET A 188 -38.57 -29.12 10.08
CA MET A 188 -38.76 -30.33 10.87
C MET A 188 -40.23 -30.65 11.13
N PHE A 189 -41.00 -29.62 11.49
CA PHE A 189 -42.44 -29.75 11.74
C PHE A 189 -43.18 -30.16 10.46
N LEU A 190 -42.96 -29.45 9.35
CA LEU A 190 -43.64 -29.70 8.06
C LEU A 190 -43.25 -31.06 7.45
N GLY A 191 -42.07 -31.59 7.79
CA GLY A 191 -41.66 -32.95 7.44
C GLY A 191 -42.54 -34.04 8.08
N LYS A 192 -43.11 -33.78 9.27
CA LYS A 192 -43.95 -34.70 10.05
C LYS A 192 -45.47 -34.52 9.82
N VAL A 193 -45.87 -33.52 9.04
CA VAL A 193 -47.28 -33.17 8.77
C VAL A 193 -47.60 -33.47 7.31
N ASP A 194 -48.70 -34.18 7.05
CA ASP A 194 -49.23 -34.39 5.70
C ASP A 194 -50.23 -33.31 5.31
N PHE A 195 -50.15 -32.88 4.04
CA PHE A 195 -51.08 -31.92 3.44
C PHE A 195 -51.97 -32.63 2.43
N SER A 196 -53.24 -32.25 2.39
CA SER A 196 -54.12 -32.59 1.28
C SER A 196 -53.74 -31.80 0.02
N ILE A 197 -54.20 -32.27 -1.15
CA ILE A 197 -54.06 -31.54 -2.42
C ILE A 197 -54.68 -30.14 -2.30
N LYS A 198 -55.84 -30.03 -1.63
CA LYS A 198 -56.52 -28.75 -1.36
C LYS A 198 -55.64 -27.80 -0.53
N GLN A 199 -55.02 -28.29 0.54
CA GLN A 199 -54.12 -27.48 1.37
C GLN A 199 -52.87 -27.01 0.60
N THR A 200 -52.31 -27.89 -0.24
CA THR A 200 -51.16 -27.54 -1.10
C THR A 200 -51.54 -26.44 -2.09
N ALA A 201 -52.72 -26.53 -2.72
CA ALA A 201 -53.23 -25.49 -3.60
C ALA A 201 -53.45 -24.15 -2.86
N ILE A 202 -53.99 -24.19 -1.64
CA ILE A 202 -54.17 -22.99 -0.81
C ILE A 202 -52.82 -22.32 -0.51
N PHE A 203 -51.79 -23.08 -0.13
CA PHE A 203 -50.46 -22.51 0.12
C PHE A 203 -49.85 -21.90 -1.14
N ILE A 204 -50.02 -22.54 -2.31
CA ILE A 204 -49.54 -21.99 -3.59
C ILE A 204 -50.23 -20.67 -3.92
N VAL A 205 -51.57 -20.62 -3.81
CA VAL A 205 -52.34 -19.38 -4.05
C VAL A 205 -51.92 -18.28 -3.08
N ALA A 206 -51.80 -18.60 -1.78
CA ALA A 206 -51.33 -17.65 -0.78
C ALA A 206 -49.90 -17.14 -1.07
N GLY A 207 -49.01 -18.03 -1.53
CA GLY A 207 -47.65 -17.68 -1.96
C GLY A 207 -47.62 -16.72 -3.15
N ILE A 208 -48.44 -16.97 -4.17
CA ILE A 208 -48.56 -16.11 -5.35
C ILE A 208 -49.10 -14.73 -4.96
N LEU A 209 -50.15 -14.68 -4.13
CA LEU A 209 -50.72 -13.42 -3.62
C LEU A 209 -49.70 -12.66 -2.78
N SER A 210 -48.97 -13.34 -1.90
CA SER A 210 -47.90 -12.76 -1.09
C SER A 210 -46.77 -12.20 -1.95
N LEU A 211 -46.34 -12.93 -2.98
CA LEU A 211 -45.33 -12.47 -3.94
C LEU A 211 -45.79 -11.22 -4.68
N GLY A 212 -47.05 -11.20 -5.16
CA GLY A 212 -47.64 -10.02 -5.79
C GLY A 212 -47.65 -8.80 -4.85
N LEU A 213 -48.05 -9.00 -3.58
CA LEU A 213 -48.08 -7.96 -2.57
C LEU A 213 -46.68 -7.42 -2.25
N VAL A 214 -45.66 -8.28 -2.14
CA VAL A 214 -44.28 -7.84 -1.92
C VAL A 214 -43.77 -7.07 -3.12
N ILE A 215 -43.98 -7.55 -4.35
CA ILE A 215 -43.51 -6.88 -5.57
C ILE A 215 -44.13 -5.48 -5.72
N VAL A 216 -45.45 -5.37 -5.56
CA VAL A 216 -46.16 -4.09 -5.68
C VAL A 216 -45.89 -3.18 -4.48
N GLY A 217 -45.98 -3.74 -3.27
CA GLY A 217 -45.79 -3.02 -2.02
C GLY A 217 -44.40 -2.43 -1.91
N VAL A 218 -43.34 -3.17 -2.27
CA VAL A 218 -41.98 -2.66 -2.21
C VAL A 218 -41.77 -1.44 -3.09
N ALA A 219 -42.30 -1.45 -4.31
CA ALA A 219 -42.22 -0.29 -5.20
C ALA A 219 -42.98 0.92 -4.61
N GLY A 220 -44.18 0.69 -4.08
CA GLY A 220 -45.00 1.73 -3.43
C GLY A 220 -44.33 2.33 -2.20
N PHE A 221 -43.92 1.50 -1.23
CA PHE A 221 -43.23 1.94 -0.03
C PHE A 221 -41.87 2.59 -0.33
N ASN A 222 -41.16 2.16 -1.38
CA ASN A 222 -39.91 2.80 -1.80
C ASN A 222 -40.16 4.22 -2.34
N ALA A 223 -41.21 4.43 -3.14
CA ALA A 223 -41.59 5.76 -3.61
C ALA A 223 -41.97 6.70 -2.45
N VAL A 224 -42.74 6.20 -1.48
CA VAL A 224 -43.11 6.95 -0.27
C VAL A 224 -41.90 7.27 0.59
N TYR A 225 -41.00 6.30 0.79
CA TYR A 225 -39.76 6.52 1.55
C TYR A 225 -38.91 7.64 0.93
N TRP A 226 -38.67 7.60 -0.39
CA TRP A 226 -37.87 8.64 -1.05
C TRP A 226 -38.56 10.00 -1.06
N SER A 227 -39.89 10.07 -1.16
CA SER A 227 -40.60 11.35 -1.03
C SER A 227 -40.46 11.95 0.38
N GLN A 228 -40.46 11.12 1.43
CA GLN A 228 -40.23 11.55 2.81
C GLN A 228 -38.79 11.98 3.08
N ILE A 229 -37.79 11.25 2.56
CA ILE A 229 -36.37 11.63 2.64
C ILE A 229 -36.11 12.96 1.93
N MET A 230 -36.58 13.10 0.68
CA MET A 230 -36.37 14.32 -0.11
C MET A 230 -37.13 15.53 0.46
N SER A 231 -38.20 15.31 1.23
CA SER A 231 -38.92 16.36 1.95
C SER A 231 -38.40 16.61 3.37
N TRP A 232 -37.28 15.99 3.77
CA TRP A 232 -36.69 16.08 5.12
C TRP A 232 -37.63 15.66 6.27
N ARG A 233 -38.68 14.90 5.95
CA ARG A 233 -39.67 14.39 6.93
C ARG A 233 -39.28 13.03 7.52
N ALA A 234 -38.22 12.41 7.00
CA ALA A 234 -37.66 11.16 7.48
C ALA A 234 -36.12 11.18 7.37
N ASN A 235 -35.44 10.34 8.14
CA ASN A 235 -34.00 10.13 8.06
C ASN A 235 -33.74 8.75 7.41
N PRO A 236 -32.58 8.49 6.78
CA PRO A 236 -32.15 7.15 6.33
C PRO A 236 -32.41 5.94 7.25
N SER A 237 -32.62 6.15 8.55
CA SER A 237 -32.95 5.11 9.54
C SER A 237 -34.46 4.87 9.75
N SER A 238 -35.33 5.60 9.05
CA SER A 238 -36.78 5.48 9.16
C SER A 238 -37.33 4.20 8.50
N TRP A 239 -38.55 3.81 8.89
CA TRP A 239 -39.27 2.68 8.29
C TRP A 239 -39.34 2.83 6.77
N ASN A 240 -39.02 1.75 6.06
CA ASN A 240 -38.94 1.75 4.61
C ASN A 240 -39.32 0.38 4.02
N TYR A 241 -39.41 0.29 2.70
CA TYR A 241 -39.82 -0.93 1.98
C TYR A 241 -39.05 -2.22 2.34
N GLN A 242 -37.89 -2.13 3.01
CA GLN A 242 -37.11 -3.29 3.44
C GLN A 242 -37.88 -4.24 4.35
N PHE A 243 -38.90 -3.78 5.10
CA PHE A 243 -39.72 -4.69 5.94
C PHE A 243 -40.46 -5.76 5.14
N LEU A 244 -40.84 -5.47 3.90
CA LEU A 244 -41.47 -6.45 3.00
C LEU A 244 -40.44 -7.44 2.44
N LEU A 245 -39.22 -6.97 2.18
CA LEU A 245 -38.11 -7.75 1.63
C LEU A 245 -37.34 -8.55 2.70
N ASN A 246 -37.57 -8.27 3.97
CA ASN A 246 -36.78 -8.81 5.06
C ASN A 246 -36.93 -10.33 5.18
N VAL A 247 -35.88 -11.02 5.60
CA VAL A 247 -35.97 -12.45 5.94
C VAL A 247 -37.00 -12.68 7.05
N THR A 248 -37.16 -11.78 8.01
CA THR A 248 -38.17 -11.95 9.07
C THR A 248 -39.60 -11.62 8.61
N SER A 249 -39.81 -11.17 7.38
CA SER A 249 -41.12 -10.79 6.85
C SER A 249 -42.10 -11.97 6.80
N PRO A 250 -43.33 -11.83 7.34
CA PRO A 250 -44.38 -12.85 7.19
C PRO A 250 -44.69 -13.17 5.73
N PHE A 251 -44.57 -12.18 4.84
CA PHE A 251 -44.81 -12.36 3.41
C PHE A 251 -43.75 -13.26 2.76
N ILE A 252 -42.48 -13.08 3.13
CA ILE A 252 -41.38 -13.94 2.68
C ILE A 252 -41.55 -15.37 3.22
N PHE A 253 -41.97 -15.51 4.48
CA PHE A 253 -42.29 -16.83 5.05
C PHE A 253 -43.39 -17.55 4.26
N ILE A 254 -44.49 -16.87 3.90
CA ILE A 254 -45.58 -17.46 3.12
C ILE A 254 -45.10 -17.89 1.72
N ILE A 255 -44.25 -17.09 1.07
CA ILE A 255 -43.64 -17.44 -0.22
C ILE A 255 -42.78 -18.70 -0.09
N ALA A 256 -41.94 -18.78 0.94
CA ALA A 256 -41.11 -19.95 1.20
C ALA A 256 -41.93 -21.21 1.57
N LEU A 257 -43.02 -21.03 2.32
CA LEU A 257 -43.96 -22.11 2.68
C LEU A 257 -44.66 -22.67 1.44
N ALA A 258 -45.09 -21.81 0.52
CA ALA A 258 -45.66 -22.21 -0.76
C ALA A 258 -44.67 -23.03 -1.60
N ALA A 259 -43.43 -22.57 -1.71
CA ALA A 259 -42.36 -23.28 -2.39
C ALA A 259 -42.07 -24.65 -1.73
N PHE A 260 -42.06 -24.71 -0.39
CA PHE A 260 -41.87 -25.95 0.35
C PHE A 260 -43.02 -26.95 0.12
N ALA A 261 -44.27 -26.47 0.16
CA ALA A 261 -45.45 -27.31 -0.08
C ALA A 261 -45.43 -27.91 -1.49
N PHE A 262 -45.07 -27.11 -2.50
CA PHE A 262 -44.91 -27.57 -3.87
C PHE A 262 -43.77 -28.59 -4.03
N ALA A 263 -42.61 -28.34 -3.43
CA ALA A 263 -41.44 -29.21 -3.52
C ALA A 263 -41.52 -30.47 -2.63
N ARG A 264 -42.51 -30.57 -1.75
CA ARG A 264 -42.63 -31.61 -0.72
C ARG A 264 -42.47 -33.05 -1.24
N PRO A 265 -43.07 -33.46 -2.37
CA PRO A 265 -42.90 -34.82 -2.88
C PRO A 265 -41.44 -35.17 -3.17
N ALA A 266 -40.67 -34.21 -3.70
CA ALA A 266 -39.25 -34.37 -3.94
C ALA A 266 -38.43 -34.30 -2.64
N ILE A 267 -38.79 -33.41 -1.69
CA ILE A 267 -38.11 -33.31 -0.39
C ILE A 267 -38.22 -34.61 0.41
N LYS A 268 -39.39 -35.29 0.37
CA LYS A 268 -39.56 -36.60 1.03
C LYS A 268 -38.58 -37.66 0.49
N ALA A 269 -38.23 -37.57 -0.79
CA ALA A 269 -37.31 -38.47 -1.48
C ALA A 269 -35.82 -38.23 -1.14
N LEU A 270 -35.51 -37.12 -0.46
CA LEU A 270 -34.14 -36.80 -0.07
C LEU A 270 -33.69 -37.58 1.17
N GLU A 271 -32.41 -37.94 1.16
CA GLU A 271 -31.63 -38.45 2.27
C GLU A 271 -30.64 -37.38 2.74
N ALA A 272 -30.13 -37.52 3.97
CA ALA A 272 -29.16 -36.59 4.54
C ALA A 272 -27.92 -36.37 3.66
N LYS A 273 -27.41 -37.45 3.04
CA LYS A 273 -26.24 -37.40 2.14
C LYS A 273 -26.46 -36.56 0.89
N ASP A 274 -27.71 -36.41 0.45
CA ASP A 274 -28.04 -35.63 -0.75
C ASP A 274 -27.93 -34.13 -0.48
N LEU A 275 -28.05 -33.71 0.77
CA LEU A 275 -27.92 -32.32 1.19
C LEU A 275 -26.46 -31.85 1.23
N ASP A 276 -25.50 -32.77 1.37
CA ASP A 276 -24.07 -32.47 1.31
C ASP A 276 -23.65 -31.86 -0.04
N PHE A 277 -24.38 -32.18 -1.13
CA PHE A 277 -24.18 -31.57 -2.44
C PHE A 277 -24.54 -30.08 -2.47
N LEU A 278 -25.48 -29.65 -1.62
CA LEU A 278 -25.90 -28.24 -1.57
C LEU A 278 -24.91 -27.35 -0.81
N VAL A 279 -24.08 -27.92 0.08
CA VAL A 279 -23.15 -27.15 0.90
C VAL A 279 -22.12 -26.37 0.07
N PRO A 280 -21.42 -26.97 -0.93
CA PRO A 280 -20.52 -26.20 -1.79
C PRO A 280 -21.22 -25.10 -2.59
N LEU A 281 -22.46 -25.35 -3.04
CA LEU A 281 -23.25 -24.40 -3.82
C LEU A 281 -23.64 -23.16 -3.00
N ILE A 282 -23.95 -23.36 -1.71
CA ILE A 282 -24.20 -22.25 -0.76
C ILE A 282 -22.94 -21.41 -0.58
N ILE A 283 -21.77 -22.04 -0.52
CA ILE A 283 -20.50 -21.31 -0.43
C ILE A 283 -20.25 -20.51 -1.71
N PHE A 284 -20.46 -21.09 -2.88
CA PHE A 284 -20.32 -20.35 -4.13
C PHE A 284 -21.28 -19.16 -4.21
N MET A 285 -22.51 -19.32 -3.72
CA MET A 285 -23.52 -18.26 -3.63
C MET A 285 -23.08 -17.10 -2.73
N GLN A 286 -22.52 -17.37 -1.56
CA GLN A 286 -22.28 -16.35 -0.51
C GLN A 286 -20.82 -15.95 -0.35
N ALA A 287 -19.88 -16.61 -1.01
CA ALA A 287 -18.46 -16.29 -0.87
C ALA A 287 -18.21 -14.80 -1.18
N PRO A 288 -17.42 -14.10 -0.35
CA PRO A 288 -17.08 -12.71 -0.58
C PRO A 288 -16.49 -12.49 -1.98
N ASP A 289 -16.93 -11.42 -2.64
CA ASP A 289 -16.57 -11.08 -4.01
C ASP A 289 -16.94 -12.11 -5.09
N ALA A 290 -17.86 -13.04 -4.81
CA ALA A 290 -18.30 -14.07 -5.78
C ALA A 290 -18.67 -13.50 -7.15
N ASN A 291 -19.41 -12.39 -7.18
CA ASN A 291 -19.74 -11.72 -8.44
C ASN A 291 -18.49 -11.22 -9.19
N SER A 292 -17.53 -10.60 -8.49
CA SER A 292 -16.29 -10.08 -9.10
C SER A 292 -15.41 -11.21 -9.64
N PHE A 293 -15.30 -12.30 -8.89
CA PHE A 293 -14.58 -13.49 -9.32
C PHE A 293 -15.22 -14.11 -10.56
N MET A 294 -16.52 -14.39 -10.50
CA MET A 294 -17.25 -15.12 -11.53
C MET A 294 -17.44 -14.32 -12.82
N SER A 295 -17.53 -12.99 -12.71
CA SER A 295 -17.59 -12.09 -13.87
C SER A 295 -16.23 -11.84 -14.52
N SER A 296 -15.13 -12.29 -13.90
CA SER A 296 -13.79 -12.16 -14.48
C SER A 296 -13.53 -13.16 -15.61
N PHE A 297 -14.25 -14.29 -15.62
CA PHE A 297 -14.16 -15.28 -16.69
C PHE A 297 -14.90 -14.76 -17.95
N LYS A 298 -14.16 -14.65 -19.05
CA LYS A 298 -14.69 -14.25 -20.36
C LYS A 298 -14.41 -15.37 -21.37
N TYR A 299 -15.45 -15.83 -22.07
CA TYR A 299 -15.36 -16.93 -23.04
C TYR A 299 -15.50 -16.46 -24.50
N GLY A 300 -15.22 -15.18 -24.78
CA GLY A 300 -15.24 -14.64 -26.14
C GLY A 300 -16.63 -14.53 -26.80
N THR A 301 -17.72 -14.75 -26.07
CA THR A 301 -19.09 -14.84 -26.64
C THR A 301 -19.74 -13.51 -27.04
N GLY A 302 -19.13 -12.36 -26.74
CA GLY A 302 -19.73 -11.04 -26.96
C GLY A 302 -20.94 -10.68 -26.08
N SER A 303 -21.59 -11.67 -25.43
CA SER A 303 -22.79 -11.47 -24.58
C SER A 303 -22.49 -11.70 -23.10
N ARG A 304 -22.84 -10.70 -22.27
CA ARG A 304 -22.67 -10.79 -20.81
C ARG A 304 -23.59 -11.85 -20.20
N GLN A 305 -24.82 -11.96 -20.70
CA GLN A 305 -25.81 -12.93 -20.25
C GLN A 305 -25.37 -14.35 -20.60
N LEU A 306 -24.87 -14.56 -21.83
CA LEU A 306 -24.38 -15.86 -22.27
C LEU A 306 -23.14 -16.30 -21.48
N ASN A 307 -22.19 -15.41 -21.21
CA ASN A 307 -21.05 -15.71 -20.34
C ASN A 307 -21.50 -16.13 -18.92
N ARG A 308 -22.53 -15.48 -18.36
CA ARG A 308 -23.07 -15.87 -17.04
C ARG A 308 -23.69 -17.27 -17.09
N MET A 309 -24.48 -17.59 -18.11
CA MET A 309 -25.06 -18.92 -18.28
C MET A 309 -23.99 -20.01 -18.39
N ILE A 310 -22.94 -19.77 -19.20
CA ILE A 310 -21.80 -20.69 -19.33
C ILE A 310 -21.10 -20.88 -17.99
N THR A 311 -20.83 -19.79 -17.25
CA THR A 311 -20.21 -19.88 -15.92
C THR A 311 -21.08 -20.69 -14.94
N ILE A 312 -22.41 -20.54 -14.95
CA ILE A 312 -23.31 -21.34 -14.11
C ILE A 312 -23.18 -22.84 -14.42
N LEU A 313 -23.17 -23.20 -15.70
CA LEU A 313 -23.01 -24.61 -16.11
C LEU A 313 -21.65 -25.17 -15.69
N ILE A 314 -20.57 -24.41 -15.86
CA ILE A 314 -19.22 -24.79 -15.41
C ILE A 314 -19.20 -24.96 -13.89
N MET A 315 -19.77 -24.02 -13.13
CA MET A 315 -19.81 -24.09 -11.67
C MET A 315 -20.65 -25.27 -11.17
N LEU A 316 -21.71 -25.65 -11.89
CA LEU A 316 -22.48 -26.85 -11.59
C LEU A 316 -21.64 -28.12 -11.77
N VAL A 317 -20.88 -28.22 -12.86
CA VAL A 317 -19.94 -29.34 -13.08
C VAL A 317 -18.86 -29.38 -12.00
N ILE A 318 -18.30 -28.22 -11.64
CA ILE A 318 -17.33 -28.09 -10.56
C ILE A 318 -17.93 -28.54 -9.22
N ALA A 319 -19.17 -28.14 -8.89
CA ALA A 319 -19.83 -28.54 -7.66
C ALA A 319 -20.02 -30.06 -7.57
N ILE A 320 -20.40 -30.70 -8.68
CA ILE A 320 -20.54 -32.17 -8.78
C ILE A 320 -19.19 -32.85 -8.57
N ALA A 321 -18.15 -32.40 -9.29
CA ALA A 321 -16.79 -32.95 -9.17
C ALA A 321 -16.21 -32.75 -7.76
N TRP A 322 -16.47 -31.58 -7.16
CA TRP A 322 -16.00 -31.22 -5.82
C TRP A 322 -16.69 -32.04 -4.73
N HIS A 323 -18.01 -32.22 -4.83
CA HIS A 323 -18.76 -33.10 -3.92
C HIS A 323 -18.23 -34.54 -3.99
N TRP A 324 -17.97 -35.06 -5.19
CA TRP A 324 -17.33 -36.37 -5.36
C TRP A 324 -15.95 -36.44 -4.71
N LEU A 325 -15.12 -35.42 -4.88
CA LEU A 325 -13.77 -35.36 -4.31
C LEU A 325 -13.81 -35.36 -2.77
N ILE A 326 -14.70 -34.56 -2.18
CA ILE A 326 -14.90 -34.47 -0.73
C ILE A 326 -15.28 -35.84 -0.17
N GLU A 327 -16.31 -36.49 -0.73
CA GLU A 327 -16.77 -37.80 -0.27
C GLU A 327 -15.69 -38.88 -0.41
N ARG A 328 -14.86 -38.78 -1.44
CA ARG A 328 -13.74 -39.71 -1.68
C ARG A 328 -12.60 -39.53 -0.67
N TYR A 329 -12.23 -38.30 -0.33
CA TYR A 329 -10.95 -38.00 0.35
C TYR A 329 -11.08 -37.35 1.73
N LEU A 330 -12.02 -36.43 1.96
CA LEU A 330 -12.09 -35.63 3.19
C LEU A 330 -12.24 -36.53 4.43
N TRP A 331 -13.17 -37.49 4.37
CA TRP A 331 -13.47 -38.40 5.48
C TRP A 331 -12.38 -39.44 5.73
N ARG A 332 -11.42 -39.60 4.81
CA ARG A 332 -10.25 -40.48 4.98
C ARG A 332 -9.08 -39.76 5.64
N PHE A 333 -9.09 -38.43 5.66
CA PHE A 333 -8.05 -37.63 6.28
C PHE A 333 -8.04 -37.87 7.81
N LYS A 334 -6.89 -38.34 8.34
CA LYS A 334 -6.78 -38.83 9.73
C LYS A 334 -7.34 -37.85 10.79
N PRO A 335 -7.06 -36.53 10.74
CA PRO A 335 -7.63 -35.56 11.67
C PRO A 335 -9.15 -35.51 11.61
N VAL A 336 -9.73 -35.37 10.41
CA VAL A 336 -11.18 -35.29 10.20
C VAL A 336 -11.86 -36.59 10.65
N LYS A 337 -11.29 -37.76 10.31
CA LYS A 337 -11.78 -39.07 10.75
C LYS A 337 -11.79 -39.21 12.27
N ARG A 338 -10.78 -38.68 12.98
CA ARG A 338 -10.72 -38.70 14.45
C ARG A 338 -11.79 -37.82 15.08
N ILE A 339 -11.97 -36.60 14.58
CA ILE A 339 -12.98 -35.66 15.10
C ILE A 339 -14.38 -36.21 14.83
N ASN A 340 -14.65 -36.67 13.61
CA ASN A 340 -15.95 -37.24 13.25
C ASN A 340 -16.32 -38.44 14.14
N ARG A 341 -15.36 -39.32 14.44
CA ARG A 341 -15.57 -40.46 15.35
C ARG A 341 -15.86 -40.01 16.78
N PHE A 342 -15.05 -39.09 17.30
CA PHE A 342 -15.24 -38.51 18.63
C PHE A 342 -16.65 -37.91 18.80
N LEU A 343 -17.10 -37.13 17.81
CA LEU A 343 -18.44 -36.53 17.83
C LEU A 343 -19.57 -37.55 17.67
N TYR A 344 -19.30 -38.66 16.98
CA TYR A 344 -20.29 -39.74 16.79
C TYR A 344 -20.51 -40.58 18.07
N GLU A 345 -19.46 -40.73 18.87
CA GLU A 345 -19.45 -41.49 20.14
C GLU A 345 -19.95 -40.65 21.32
N SER A 346 -19.98 -39.32 21.19
CA SER A 346 -20.37 -38.40 22.26
C SER A 346 -21.89 -38.41 22.53
N LYS A 347 -22.27 -38.46 23.81
CA LYS A 347 -23.67 -38.62 24.25
C LYS A 347 -24.44 -37.31 24.43
N SER A 348 -23.76 -36.19 24.70
CA SER A 348 -24.39 -34.88 24.90
C SER A 348 -23.48 -33.73 24.43
N PHE A 349 -24.08 -32.57 24.15
CA PHE A 349 -23.36 -31.37 23.75
C PHE A 349 -22.39 -30.89 24.85
N GLY A 350 -22.82 -30.98 26.12
CA GLY A 350 -21.98 -30.64 27.27
C GLY A 350 -20.70 -31.48 27.33
N ALA A 351 -20.81 -32.79 27.10
CA ALA A 351 -19.64 -33.69 27.08
C ALA A 351 -18.68 -33.37 25.92
N VAL A 352 -19.21 -32.99 24.75
CA VAL A 352 -18.38 -32.54 23.62
C VAL A 352 -17.62 -31.27 23.97
N ALA A 353 -18.30 -30.27 24.54
CA ALA A 353 -17.71 -29.00 24.91
C ALA A 353 -16.63 -29.16 25.99
N GLU A 354 -16.89 -29.97 27.02
CA GLU A 354 -15.95 -30.26 28.10
C GLU A 354 -14.68 -30.95 27.58
N GLU A 355 -14.82 -32.02 26.80
CA GLU A 355 -13.66 -32.73 26.24
C GLU A 355 -12.89 -31.87 25.22
N ALA A 356 -13.59 -31.08 24.40
CA ALA A 356 -12.96 -30.12 23.49
C ALA A 356 -12.16 -29.07 24.26
N PHE A 357 -12.72 -28.52 25.34
CA PHE A 357 -12.03 -27.58 26.22
C PHE A 357 -10.83 -28.23 26.90
N ASN A 358 -10.98 -29.45 27.43
CA ASN A 358 -9.90 -30.21 28.07
C ASN A 358 -8.75 -30.50 27.09
N ARG A 359 -9.06 -30.85 25.84
CA ARG A 359 -8.06 -31.04 24.78
C ARG A 359 -7.38 -29.74 24.37
N LEU A 360 -8.14 -28.66 24.19
CA LEU A 360 -7.60 -27.35 23.88
C LEU A 360 -6.67 -26.88 25.00
N TRP A 361 -7.13 -26.96 26.25
CA TRP A 361 -6.35 -26.60 27.43
C TRP A 361 -5.12 -27.48 27.60
N GLY A 362 -5.24 -28.79 27.34
CA GLY A 362 -4.12 -29.72 27.29
C GLY A 362 -3.11 -29.37 26.21
N TRP A 363 -3.57 -28.98 25.02
CA TRP A 363 -2.72 -28.50 23.93
C TRP A 363 -2.03 -27.18 24.27
N ILE A 364 -2.73 -26.22 24.88
CA ILE A 364 -2.18 -24.94 25.36
C ILE A 364 -1.11 -25.21 26.41
N LYS A 365 -1.38 -26.06 27.41
CA LYS A 365 -0.39 -26.48 28.43
C LYS A 365 0.83 -27.14 27.79
N HIS A 366 0.62 -28.01 26.79
CA HIS A 366 1.70 -28.69 26.07
C HIS A 366 2.58 -27.71 25.27
N HIS A 367 1.98 -26.69 24.66
CA HIS A 367 2.66 -25.72 23.80
C HIS A 367 2.92 -24.36 24.49
N ARG A 368 2.70 -24.26 25.81
CA ARG A 368 2.74 -23.01 26.59
C ARG A 368 3.98 -22.17 26.31
N THR A 369 5.15 -22.81 26.23
CA THR A 369 6.42 -22.12 25.99
C THR A 369 6.45 -21.49 24.60
N ASN A 370 5.97 -22.20 23.57
CA ASN A 370 5.93 -21.65 22.21
C ASN A 370 4.91 -20.51 22.10
N LEU A 371 3.73 -20.67 22.71
CA LEU A 371 2.70 -19.64 22.73
C LEU A 371 3.20 -18.37 23.43
N LEU A 372 3.76 -18.49 24.64
CA LEU A 372 4.32 -17.35 25.37
C LEU A 372 5.49 -16.70 24.61
N THR A 373 6.34 -17.50 23.96
CA THR A 373 7.43 -16.96 23.12
C THR A 373 6.87 -16.14 21.97
N TRP A 374 5.86 -16.65 21.27
CA TRP A 374 5.26 -15.98 20.12
C TRP A 374 4.46 -14.74 20.54
N THR A 375 3.73 -14.80 21.65
CA THR A 375 3.08 -13.64 22.27
C THR A 375 4.12 -12.57 22.64
N PHE A 376 5.24 -12.97 23.23
CA PHE A 376 6.33 -12.05 23.53
C PHE A 376 6.92 -11.42 22.26
N PHE A 377 7.13 -12.17 21.19
CA PHE A 377 7.58 -11.62 19.91
C PHE A 377 6.55 -10.69 19.26
N PHE A 378 5.26 -10.95 19.43
CA PHE A 378 4.22 -10.03 18.99
C PHE A 378 4.26 -8.71 19.78
N ILE A 379 4.43 -8.78 21.11
CA ILE A 379 4.61 -7.60 21.96
C ILE A 379 5.88 -6.84 21.56
N LEU A 380 6.97 -7.56 21.29
CA LEU A 380 8.25 -6.98 20.87
C LEU A 380 8.15 -6.31 19.49
N SER A 381 7.47 -6.95 18.54
CA SER A 381 7.11 -6.37 17.24
C SER A 381 6.32 -5.08 17.45
N PHE A 382 5.24 -5.13 18.24
CA PHE A 382 4.42 -3.95 18.54
C PHE A 382 5.21 -2.81 19.19
N ALA A 383 6.03 -3.12 20.19
CA ALA A 383 6.92 -2.16 20.84
C ALA A 383 7.91 -1.53 19.85
N SER A 384 8.47 -2.32 18.92
CA SER A 384 9.40 -1.79 17.91
C SER A 384 8.75 -0.76 16.98
N PHE A 385 7.47 -0.90 16.63
CA PHE A 385 6.74 0.10 15.86
C PHE A 385 6.44 1.36 16.68
N LEU A 386 6.14 1.21 17.98
CA LEU A 386 5.89 2.35 18.85
C LEU A 386 7.15 3.20 19.07
N VAL A 387 8.32 2.58 19.15
CA VAL A 387 9.61 3.30 19.25
C VAL A 387 9.83 4.24 18.07
N GLU A 388 9.41 3.85 16.87
CA GLU A 388 9.53 4.70 15.68
C GLU A 388 8.49 5.83 15.62
N SER A 389 7.40 5.74 16.41
CA SER A 389 6.32 6.73 16.39
C SER A 389 6.65 7.98 17.19
N ASP A 390 6.32 9.16 16.66
CA ASP A 390 6.54 10.43 17.35
C ASP A 390 5.40 10.73 18.32
N ASN A 391 5.70 10.79 19.61
CA ASN A 391 4.72 11.07 20.66
C ASN A 391 3.50 10.13 20.61
N MET A 392 3.72 8.85 20.27
CA MET A 392 2.64 7.85 20.10
C MET A 392 1.64 8.23 19.00
N ARG A 393 2.08 8.98 17.99
CA ARG A 393 1.29 9.36 16.83
C ARG A 393 1.98 8.91 15.55
N ILE A 394 1.17 8.46 14.60
CA ILE A 394 1.63 8.12 13.24
C ILE A 394 1.07 9.18 12.30
N GLN A 395 1.94 9.72 11.45
CA GLN A 395 1.57 10.69 10.44
C GLN A 395 0.83 9.98 9.29
N ILE A 396 -0.49 10.16 9.21
CA ILE A 396 -1.27 9.62 8.07
C ILE A 396 -1.10 10.53 6.86
N THR A 397 -1.18 11.84 7.10
CA THR A 397 -0.93 12.91 6.13
C THR A 397 -0.09 14.01 6.78
N THR A 398 0.48 14.94 6.01
CA THR A 398 1.23 16.08 6.58
C THR A 398 0.41 16.98 7.51
N ALA A 399 -0.92 16.89 7.48
CA ALA A 399 -1.84 17.69 8.30
C ALA A 399 -2.62 16.87 9.35
N SER A 400 -2.53 15.53 9.35
CA SER A 400 -3.29 14.69 10.28
C SER A 400 -2.46 13.53 10.82
N ASN A 401 -2.52 13.38 12.13
CA ASN A 401 -1.92 12.28 12.85
C ASN A 401 -3.00 11.49 13.59
N VAL A 402 -2.76 10.19 13.77
CA VAL A 402 -3.65 9.31 14.54
C VAL A 402 -2.84 8.63 15.62
N ASN A 403 -3.51 8.25 16.69
CA ASN A 403 -2.91 7.46 17.75
C ASN A 403 -2.26 6.19 17.16
N ALA A 404 -0.98 5.99 17.45
CA ALA A 404 -0.19 4.91 16.90
C ALA A 404 -0.78 3.53 17.25
N VAL A 405 -1.25 3.34 18.49
CA VAL A 405 -1.85 2.06 18.93
C VAL A 405 -3.09 1.73 18.13
N VAL A 406 -4.01 2.68 17.98
CA VAL A 406 -5.27 2.50 17.22
C VAL A 406 -4.96 2.19 15.75
N TRP A 407 -4.02 2.94 15.16
CA TRP A 407 -3.63 2.73 13.78
C TRP A 407 -2.98 1.37 13.56
N LEU A 408 -2.03 0.99 14.41
CA LEU A 408 -1.30 -0.27 14.27
C LEU A 408 -2.21 -1.49 14.41
N VAL A 409 -3.09 -1.50 15.42
CA VAL A 409 -4.03 -2.60 15.64
C VAL A 409 -5.14 -2.61 14.58
N GLY A 410 -5.66 -1.44 14.22
CA GLY A 410 -6.79 -1.32 13.29
C GLY A 410 -6.43 -1.53 11.81
N THR A 411 -5.19 -1.20 11.41
CA THR A 411 -4.81 -1.13 9.99
C THR A 411 -3.50 -1.85 9.63
N LYS A 412 -2.65 -2.18 10.60
CA LYS A 412 -1.31 -2.76 10.36
C LYS A 412 -1.08 -4.07 11.11
N LEU A 413 -2.15 -4.77 11.47
CA LEU A 413 -2.07 -6.06 12.14
C LEU A 413 -1.29 -7.09 11.31
N GLY A 414 -1.44 -7.09 9.97
CA GLY A 414 -0.67 -7.96 9.09
C GLY A 414 0.84 -7.69 9.19
N ALA A 415 1.25 -6.43 9.24
CA ALA A 415 2.66 -6.04 9.29
C ALA A 415 3.29 -6.42 10.64
N LEU A 416 2.53 -6.27 11.72
CA LEU A 416 2.94 -6.74 13.07
C LEU A 416 3.14 -8.26 13.10
N ILE A 417 2.23 -9.03 12.49
CA ILE A 417 2.34 -10.48 12.39
C ILE A 417 3.54 -10.87 11.53
N LEU A 418 3.73 -10.25 10.37
CA LEU A 418 4.86 -10.54 9.49
C LEU A 418 6.20 -10.24 10.19
N THR A 419 6.30 -9.11 10.89
CA THR A 419 7.47 -8.78 11.72
C THR A 419 7.70 -9.83 12.80
N THR A 420 6.63 -10.29 13.47
CA THR A 420 6.70 -11.36 14.48
C THR A 420 7.24 -12.66 13.89
N ILE A 421 6.86 -13.00 12.66
CA ILE A 421 7.36 -14.18 11.92
C ILE A 421 8.86 -14.05 11.65
N PHE A 422 9.35 -12.87 11.24
CA PHE A 422 10.78 -12.62 11.05
C PHE A 422 11.57 -12.69 12.38
N ILE A 423 11.02 -12.18 13.48
CA ILE A 423 11.62 -12.30 14.82
C ILE A 423 11.70 -13.77 15.25
N ASP A 424 10.62 -14.55 15.07
CA ASP A 424 10.61 -15.98 15.39
C ASP A 424 11.55 -16.80 14.50
N ALA A 425 11.70 -16.43 13.23
CA ALA A 425 12.67 -17.03 12.32
C ALA A 425 14.11 -16.79 12.80
N PHE A 426 14.44 -15.55 13.21
CA PHE A 426 15.75 -15.23 13.78
C PHE A 426 16.02 -16.01 15.07
N PHE A 427 15.04 -16.04 15.99
CA PHE A 427 15.11 -16.85 17.20
C PHE A 427 15.32 -18.34 16.90
N THR A 428 14.62 -18.88 15.90
CA THR A 428 14.70 -20.30 15.52
C THR A 428 16.08 -20.68 15.01
N ILE A 429 16.72 -19.81 14.23
CA ILE A 429 18.10 -19.98 13.78
C ILE A 429 19.05 -19.99 14.99
N LEU A 430 18.96 -19.01 15.88
CA LEU A 430 19.79 -18.95 17.09
C LEU A 430 19.55 -20.14 18.02
N TYR A 431 18.30 -20.58 18.16
CA TYR A 431 17.95 -21.72 18.99
C TYR A 431 18.46 -23.04 18.43
N PHE A 432 18.53 -23.18 17.11
CA PHE A 432 19.16 -24.32 16.48
C PHE A 432 20.67 -24.37 16.76
N VAL A 433 21.37 -23.24 16.66
CA VAL A 433 22.83 -23.15 16.89
C VAL A 433 23.18 -23.28 18.37
N THR A 434 22.53 -22.52 19.24
CA THR A 434 22.89 -22.47 20.67
C THR A 434 22.29 -23.62 21.47
N THR A 435 21.18 -24.20 21.00
CA THR A 435 20.33 -25.17 21.72
C THR A 435 19.77 -24.68 23.06
N ARG A 436 20.02 -23.42 23.42
CA ARG A 436 19.65 -22.79 24.71
C ARG A 436 18.54 -21.77 24.50
N TYR A 437 17.41 -21.98 25.19
CA TYR A 437 16.21 -21.20 24.98
C TYR A 437 16.40 -19.73 25.40
N TRP A 438 16.91 -19.48 26.61
CA TRP A 438 17.06 -18.12 27.12
C TRP A 438 18.13 -17.33 26.39
N VAL A 439 19.26 -17.97 26.05
CA VAL A 439 20.31 -17.36 25.24
C VAL A 439 19.75 -16.90 23.89
N SER A 440 18.95 -17.74 23.23
CA SER A 440 18.34 -17.38 21.94
C SER A 440 17.30 -16.28 22.09
N LEU A 441 16.40 -16.39 23.09
CA LEU A 441 15.33 -15.43 23.32
C LEU A 441 15.87 -14.04 23.66
N ILE A 442 16.80 -13.95 24.62
CA ILE A 442 17.36 -12.70 25.08
C ILE A 442 18.24 -12.08 23.99
N THR A 443 19.02 -12.87 23.25
CA THR A 443 19.79 -12.37 22.11
C THR A 443 18.86 -11.80 21.03
N THR A 444 17.83 -12.53 20.62
CA THR A 444 16.83 -12.04 19.66
C THR A 444 16.19 -10.74 20.14
N SER A 445 15.76 -10.69 21.41
CA SER A 445 15.12 -9.50 21.99
C SER A 445 16.05 -8.30 21.99
N THR A 446 17.29 -8.50 22.42
CA THR A 446 18.32 -7.45 22.49
C THR A 446 18.61 -6.89 21.11
N VAL A 447 18.77 -7.75 20.10
CA VAL A 447 18.99 -7.32 18.71
C VAL A 447 17.82 -6.49 18.20
N VAL A 448 16.57 -6.93 18.40
CA VAL A 448 15.38 -6.20 17.92
C VAL A 448 15.25 -4.83 18.61
N ILE A 449 15.43 -4.78 19.94
CA ILE A 449 15.35 -3.52 20.70
C ILE A 449 16.47 -2.58 20.28
N ALA A 450 17.71 -3.06 20.21
CA ALA A 450 18.85 -2.26 19.79
C ALA A 450 18.66 -1.75 18.35
N TRP A 451 18.09 -2.57 17.46
CA TRP A 451 17.82 -2.18 16.07
C TRP A 451 16.75 -1.08 15.98
N ALA A 452 15.64 -1.20 16.71
CA ALA A 452 14.61 -0.17 16.75
C ALA A 452 15.14 1.15 17.35
N VAL A 453 15.86 1.08 18.48
CA VAL A 453 16.44 2.28 19.10
C VAL A 453 17.49 2.93 18.19
N ALA A 454 18.35 2.14 17.54
CA ALA A 454 19.35 2.67 16.61
C ALA A 454 18.71 3.32 15.38
N ASN A 455 17.64 2.72 14.84
CA ASN A 455 16.86 3.33 13.75
C ASN A 455 16.23 4.64 14.20
N LYS A 456 15.56 4.69 15.34
CA LYS A 456 14.95 5.93 15.86
C LYS A 456 15.97 7.03 16.06
N ILE A 457 17.12 6.74 16.69
CA ILE A 457 18.21 7.70 16.86
C ILE A 457 18.69 8.22 15.50
N LYS A 458 18.90 7.33 14.52
CA LYS A 458 19.35 7.73 13.19
C LYS A 458 18.29 8.57 12.47
N LEU A 459 17.02 8.17 12.57
CA LEU A 459 15.89 8.85 11.96
C LEU A 459 15.78 10.28 12.51
N ASP A 460 15.88 10.47 13.82
CA ASP A 460 15.85 11.80 14.45
C ASP A 460 17.07 12.68 14.05
N LEU A 461 18.22 12.06 13.80
CA LEU A 461 19.45 12.77 13.43
C LEU A 461 19.60 13.06 11.93
N ARG A 462 18.98 12.26 11.06
CA ARG A 462 19.24 12.27 9.61
C ARG A 462 17.99 12.24 8.72
N GLY A 463 16.81 12.05 9.29
CA GLY A 463 15.55 11.91 8.54
C GLY A 463 15.46 10.64 7.70
N GLU A 464 16.31 9.64 7.98
CA GLU A 464 16.38 8.40 7.21
C GLU A 464 16.67 7.18 8.11
N PRO A 465 16.10 6.00 7.79
CA PRO A 465 16.34 4.76 8.50
C PRO A 465 17.74 4.19 8.22
N ILE A 466 18.10 3.11 8.91
CA ILE A 466 19.32 2.33 8.60
C ILE A 466 19.09 1.55 7.30
N TYR A 467 20.01 1.67 6.34
CA TYR A 467 19.94 0.99 5.05
C TYR A 467 20.89 -0.21 4.97
N PRO A 468 20.57 -1.26 4.19
CA PRO A 468 21.46 -2.41 4.01
C PRO A 468 22.85 -2.06 3.46
N SER A 469 22.95 -1.02 2.61
CA SER A 469 24.22 -0.55 2.06
C SER A 469 25.21 -0.08 3.13
N GLU A 470 24.71 0.44 4.25
CA GLU A 470 25.52 1.01 5.33
C GLU A 470 26.15 -0.06 6.23
N LEU A 471 25.66 -1.31 6.21
CA LEU A 471 26.29 -2.40 6.97
C LEU A 471 27.73 -2.67 6.52
N SER A 472 28.06 -2.35 5.26
CA SER A 472 29.43 -2.44 4.75
C SER A 472 30.39 -1.43 5.40
N GLU A 473 29.86 -0.29 5.88
CA GLU A 473 30.64 0.79 6.51
C GLU A 473 30.86 0.58 8.01
N VAL A 474 30.09 -0.31 8.65
CA VAL A 474 30.21 -0.66 10.09
C VAL A 474 31.56 -1.30 10.43
N THR A 475 32.31 -1.75 9.42
CA THR A 475 33.65 -2.33 9.58
C THR A 475 34.71 -1.33 10.05
N ASN A 476 34.47 -0.01 10.02
CA ASN A 476 35.36 1.01 10.59
C ASN A 476 35.00 1.35 12.05
N ALA A 477 35.42 0.49 12.98
CA ALA A 477 35.14 0.62 14.41
C ALA A 477 35.67 1.94 15.01
N ASP A 478 36.83 2.43 14.56
CA ASP A 478 37.47 3.65 15.10
C ASP A 478 36.69 4.94 14.77
N SER A 479 36.11 5.03 13.57
CA SER A 479 35.25 6.16 13.21
C SER A 479 33.92 6.12 13.96
N LEU A 480 33.36 4.93 14.18
CA LEU A 480 32.12 4.79 14.95
C LEU A 480 32.31 5.16 16.42
N LEU A 481 33.39 4.68 17.05
CA LEU A 481 33.74 4.96 18.44
C LEU A 481 33.95 6.46 18.71
N SER A 482 34.63 7.16 17.79
CA SER A 482 34.85 8.61 17.90
C SER A 482 33.57 9.43 17.68
N MET A 483 32.61 8.91 16.90
CA MET A 483 31.31 9.57 16.67
C MET A 483 30.31 9.40 17.82
N ILE A 484 30.37 8.30 18.58
CA ILE A 484 29.38 8.00 19.64
C ILE A 484 29.79 8.45 21.05
N GLY A 485 30.86 9.23 21.21
CA GLY A 485 31.30 9.77 22.51
C GLY A 485 32.54 9.09 23.12
N GLY A 486 33.27 8.31 22.33
CA GLY A 486 34.58 7.75 22.70
C GLY A 486 34.51 6.69 23.81
N GLN A 487 35.55 6.65 24.66
CA GLN A 487 35.73 5.60 25.66
C GLN A 487 34.58 5.49 26.68
N LYS A 488 33.91 6.59 27.05
CA LYS A 488 32.79 6.57 28.00
C LYS A 488 31.61 5.76 27.47
N THR A 489 31.26 5.96 26.20
CA THR A 489 30.18 5.21 25.55
C THR A 489 30.54 3.74 25.38
N LEU A 490 31.81 3.44 25.07
CA LEU A 490 32.29 2.06 25.02
C LEU A 490 32.13 1.36 26.38
N ILE A 491 32.47 2.01 27.49
CA ILE A 491 32.27 1.44 28.84
C ILE A 491 30.79 1.18 29.10
N MET A 492 29.88 2.10 28.75
CA MET A 492 28.44 1.89 28.91
C MET A 492 27.93 0.69 28.09
N ILE A 493 28.40 0.54 26.85
CA ILE A 493 28.06 -0.61 26.00
C ILE A 493 28.55 -1.92 26.63
N LEU A 494 29.77 -1.94 27.16
CA LEU A 494 30.33 -3.14 27.82
C LEU A 494 29.57 -3.50 29.10
N LEU A 495 29.19 -2.52 29.92
CA LEU A 495 28.37 -2.73 31.11
C LEU A 495 26.98 -3.27 30.76
N ALA A 496 26.35 -2.71 29.73
CA ALA A 496 25.06 -3.20 29.23
C ALA A 496 25.17 -4.65 28.74
N LEU A 497 26.23 -4.98 27.99
CA LEU A 497 26.50 -6.34 27.51
C LEU A 497 26.72 -7.32 28.68
N ALA A 498 27.49 -6.92 29.70
CA ALA A 498 27.71 -7.72 30.89
C ALA A 498 26.40 -8.01 31.65
N ALA A 499 25.53 -7.01 31.79
CA ALA A 499 24.21 -7.19 32.40
C ALA A 499 23.31 -8.15 31.60
N VAL A 500 23.32 -8.04 30.26
CA VAL A 500 22.59 -8.96 29.38
C VAL A 500 23.10 -10.40 29.51
N ILE A 501 24.42 -10.60 29.58
CA ILE A 501 25.03 -11.94 29.79
C ILE A 501 24.65 -12.48 31.18
N ALA A 502 24.73 -11.66 32.23
CA ALA A 502 24.34 -12.06 33.58
C ALA A 502 22.87 -12.49 33.63
N LEU A 503 21.98 -11.76 32.94
CA LEU A 503 20.57 -12.13 32.80
C LEU A 503 20.39 -13.47 32.06
N MET A 504 21.13 -13.70 30.97
CA MET A 504 21.10 -14.98 30.25
C MET A 504 21.51 -16.14 31.16
N VAL A 505 22.60 -16.00 31.91
CA VAL A 505 23.09 -17.04 32.84
C VAL A 505 22.08 -17.26 33.96
N PHE A 506 21.56 -16.19 34.58
CA PHE A 506 20.55 -16.28 35.63
C PHE A 506 19.30 -17.04 35.16
N CYS A 507 18.75 -16.69 33.99
CA CYS A 507 17.57 -17.35 33.43
C CYS A 507 17.83 -18.82 33.06
N GLU A 508 19.01 -19.14 32.52
CA GLU A 508 19.38 -20.51 32.18
C GLU A 508 19.56 -21.39 33.42
N VAL A 509 20.04 -20.83 34.53
CA VAL A 509 20.22 -21.55 35.79
C VAL A 509 18.89 -21.72 36.54
N LYS A 510 18.13 -20.63 36.72
CA LYS A 510 16.91 -20.62 37.55
C LYS A 510 15.65 -21.09 36.83
N PHE A 511 15.51 -20.83 35.53
CA PHE A 511 14.28 -21.06 34.78
C PHE A 511 14.47 -22.03 33.60
N LYS A 512 15.15 -23.17 33.80
CA LYS A 512 15.47 -24.12 32.70
C LYS A 512 14.26 -24.46 31.82
N VAL A 513 14.32 -24.07 30.54
CA VAL A 513 13.29 -24.38 29.53
C VAL A 513 13.84 -25.40 28.53
N LYS A 514 13.26 -26.60 28.51
CA LYS A 514 13.52 -27.61 27.47
C LYS A 514 12.41 -27.57 26.42
N LYS A 515 12.65 -26.97 25.24
CA LYS A 515 11.71 -27.12 24.10
C LYS A 515 11.72 -28.56 23.60
N ARG A 516 10.54 -29.14 23.42
CA ARG A 516 10.35 -30.49 22.90
C ARG A 516 10.59 -30.52 21.38
N GLY A 517 11.24 -31.57 20.88
CA GLY A 517 11.44 -31.79 19.43
C GLY A 517 12.83 -32.33 19.09
N ASN A 518 12.87 -33.33 18.20
CA ASN A 518 14.12 -33.92 17.68
C ASN A 518 14.94 -32.86 16.91
N TRP A 519 16.27 -32.89 17.05
CA TRP A 519 17.23 -32.08 16.30
C TRP A 519 16.91 -31.97 14.81
N LYS A 520 16.51 -33.07 14.15
CA LYS A 520 16.11 -33.07 12.73
C LYS A 520 14.96 -32.10 12.43
N ARG A 521 13.94 -32.05 13.30
CA ARG A 521 12.81 -31.13 13.16
C ARG A 521 13.24 -29.68 13.39
N ARG A 522 14.14 -29.44 14.34
CA ARG A 522 14.70 -28.10 14.59
C ARG A 522 15.50 -27.60 13.38
N GLY A 523 16.32 -28.46 12.78
CA GLY A 523 17.06 -28.15 11.55
C GLY A 523 16.15 -27.79 10.38
N MET A 524 15.05 -28.52 10.17
CA MET A 524 14.06 -28.18 9.13
C MET A 524 13.45 -26.78 9.33
N TRP A 525 13.09 -26.42 10.58
CA TRP A 525 12.56 -25.09 10.88
C TRP A 525 13.61 -23.98 10.73
N ALA A 526 14.87 -24.25 11.08
CA ALA A 526 15.97 -23.32 10.85
C ALA A 526 16.23 -23.09 9.36
N LEU A 527 16.20 -24.16 8.54
CA LEU A 527 16.29 -24.04 7.08
C LEU A 527 15.12 -23.26 6.47
N ALA A 528 13.90 -23.51 6.95
CA ALA A 528 12.72 -22.72 6.53
C ALA A 528 12.87 -21.23 6.93
N SER A 529 13.44 -20.96 8.11
CA SER A 529 13.74 -19.60 8.57
C SER A 529 14.78 -18.91 7.70
N LEU A 530 15.84 -19.63 7.30
CA LEU A 530 16.84 -19.11 6.34
C LEU A 530 16.21 -18.83 4.97
N ALA A 531 15.34 -19.72 4.47
CA ALA A 531 14.60 -19.49 3.23
C ALA A 531 13.69 -18.26 3.33
N LEU A 532 13.06 -18.01 4.49
CA LEU A 532 12.28 -16.80 4.74
C LEU A 532 13.16 -15.53 4.63
N PHE A 533 14.37 -15.52 5.18
CA PHE A 533 15.30 -14.39 5.05
C PHE A 533 15.83 -14.17 3.63
N MET A 534 15.59 -15.08 2.68
CA MET A 534 15.87 -14.86 1.26
C MET A 534 14.71 -14.15 0.54
N THR A 535 13.49 -14.19 1.09
CA THR A 535 12.30 -13.58 0.48
C THR A 535 12.36 -12.06 0.27
N PRO A 536 13.05 -11.25 1.12
CA PRO A 536 13.19 -9.80 0.91
C PRO A 536 13.72 -9.38 -0.47
N LYS A 537 14.49 -10.25 -1.14
CA LYS A 537 14.96 -10.02 -2.52
C LYS A 537 13.81 -9.79 -3.51
N TRP A 538 12.61 -10.27 -3.21
CA TRP A 538 11.44 -10.12 -4.09
C TRP A 538 10.34 -9.24 -3.49
N PHE A 539 10.62 -8.53 -2.38
CA PHE A 539 9.65 -7.66 -1.70
C PHE A 539 9.23 -6.46 -2.54
N ASN A 540 10.04 -6.07 -3.53
CA ASN A 540 9.81 -4.92 -4.41
C ASN A 540 9.66 -5.28 -5.89
N HIS A 541 9.75 -6.57 -6.23
CA HIS A 541 9.66 -7.04 -7.62
C HIS A 541 8.20 -7.22 -8.00
N GLN A 542 7.64 -6.20 -8.66
CA GLN A 542 6.23 -6.17 -9.03
C GLN A 542 5.87 -7.41 -9.86
N GLY A 543 4.80 -8.11 -9.46
CA GLY A 543 4.34 -9.33 -10.13
C GLY A 543 4.90 -10.64 -9.57
N SER A 544 5.87 -10.63 -8.65
CA SER A 544 6.27 -11.84 -7.93
C SER A 544 5.22 -12.30 -6.91
N ALA A 545 5.19 -13.59 -6.57
CA ALA A 545 4.27 -14.11 -5.54
C ALA A 545 4.60 -13.55 -4.15
N ILE A 546 5.90 -13.38 -3.86
CA ILE A 546 6.40 -12.84 -2.60
C ILE A 546 6.02 -11.37 -2.43
N TYR A 547 6.16 -10.55 -3.48
CA TYR A 547 5.70 -9.16 -3.49
C TYR A 547 4.24 -9.04 -3.04
N ARG A 548 3.37 -9.88 -3.62
CA ARG A 548 1.94 -9.89 -3.31
C ARG A 548 1.64 -10.40 -1.91
N LEU A 549 2.32 -11.45 -1.47
CA LEU A 549 2.17 -11.98 -0.12
C LEU A 549 2.62 -10.94 0.92
N ASN A 550 3.74 -10.27 0.68
CA ASN A 550 4.26 -9.21 1.53
C ASN A 550 3.24 -8.05 1.68
N ARG A 551 2.69 -7.56 0.56
CA ARG A 551 1.64 -6.53 0.56
C ARG A 551 0.34 -7.01 1.23
N ALA A 552 0.01 -8.29 1.13
CA ALA A 552 -1.15 -8.87 1.80
C ALA A 552 -1.03 -8.86 3.33
N PHE A 553 0.19 -8.87 3.86
CA PHE A 553 0.49 -8.64 5.27
C PHE A 553 0.66 -7.14 5.59
N ASP A 554 -0.05 -6.25 4.90
CA ASP A 554 -0.09 -4.80 5.12
C ASP A 554 1.27 -4.06 5.04
N ASN A 555 2.34 -4.72 4.60
CA ASN A 555 3.63 -4.11 4.30
C ASN A 555 3.52 -3.39 2.94
N ASN A 556 3.07 -2.14 3.00
CA ASN A 556 2.87 -1.28 1.84
C ASN A 556 4.03 -0.30 1.79
N GLN A 557 5.04 -0.60 0.99
CA GLN A 557 6.24 0.22 0.89
C GLN A 557 5.97 1.52 0.13
N SER A 558 6.36 2.65 0.71
CA SER A 558 6.45 3.95 0.05
C SER A 558 7.82 4.56 0.34
N PHE A 559 8.74 4.37 -0.58
CA PHE A 559 10.10 4.89 -0.50
C PHE A 559 10.19 6.42 -0.72
N ARG A 560 9.05 7.10 -0.92
CA ARG A 560 8.93 8.56 -1.06
C ARG A 560 9.29 9.32 0.20
N ASN A 561 8.90 8.76 1.34
CA ASN A 561 9.12 9.35 2.65
C ASN A 561 9.59 8.23 3.59
N PRO A 562 10.91 8.02 3.72
CA PRO A 562 11.47 6.98 4.59
C PRO A 562 11.06 7.10 6.06
N GLU A 563 10.86 8.32 6.56
CA GLU A 563 10.38 8.59 7.93
C GLU A 563 8.96 8.06 8.15
N ARG A 564 8.07 8.29 7.18
CA ARG A 564 6.73 7.70 7.22
C ARG A 564 6.76 6.20 7.01
N ASP A 565 7.58 5.69 6.09
CA ASP A 565 7.62 4.26 5.77
C ASP A 565 8.03 3.43 6.99
N ILE A 566 9.04 3.88 7.74
CA ILE A 566 9.48 3.18 8.95
C ILE A 566 8.43 3.25 10.07
N GLN A 567 7.73 4.38 10.25
CA GLN A 567 6.62 4.47 11.22
C GLN A 567 5.46 3.51 10.90
N VAL A 568 5.23 3.26 9.61
CA VAL A 568 4.08 2.50 9.13
C VAL A 568 4.38 1.00 8.98
N ASN A 569 5.60 0.64 8.59
CA ASN A 569 6.02 -0.75 8.34
C ASN A 569 6.93 -1.30 9.44
N GLY A 570 7.40 -0.46 10.36
CA GLY A 570 8.28 -0.84 11.47
C GLY A 570 9.73 -1.03 11.03
N PRO A 571 10.68 -0.98 11.98
CA PRO A 571 12.11 -0.90 11.66
C PRO A 571 12.68 -2.16 10.98
N ILE A 572 12.13 -3.33 11.32
CA ILE A 572 12.57 -4.60 10.74
C ILE A 572 12.10 -4.74 9.28
N LEU A 573 10.79 -4.64 9.02
CA LEU A 573 10.29 -4.79 7.65
C LEU A 573 10.79 -3.65 6.76
N ASN A 574 10.90 -2.44 7.29
CA ASN A 574 11.51 -1.33 6.58
C ASN A 574 12.93 -1.67 6.12
N PHE A 575 13.80 -2.17 7.01
CA PHE A 575 15.14 -2.63 6.61
C PHE A 575 15.10 -3.71 5.53
N LEU A 576 14.22 -4.71 5.68
CA LEU A 576 14.06 -5.77 4.68
C LEU A 576 13.55 -5.24 3.33
N ASN A 577 12.71 -4.22 3.33
CA ASN A 577 12.21 -3.55 2.13
C ASN A 577 13.34 -2.88 1.34
N TYR A 578 14.46 -2.51 1.97
CA TYR A 578 15.59 -1.88 1.29
C TYR A 578 16.67 -2.88 0.79
N ILE A 579 16.50 -4.20 0.99
CA ILE A 579 17.51 -5.21 0.60
C ILE A 579 17.69 -5.29 -0.92
N ASP A 580 16.59 -5.32 -1.67
CA ASP A 580 16.65 -5.34 -3.14
C ASP A 580 15.56 -4.45 -3.71
N LEU A 581 15.96 -3.26 -4.16
CA LEU A 581 15.07 -2.28 -4.76
C LEU A 581 15.13 -2.45 -6.26
N GLN A 582 13.97 -2.59 -6.88
CA GLN A 582 13.86 -2.50 -8.33
C GLN A 582 14.01 -1.03 -8.74
N ILE A 583 15.25 -0.58 -8.98
CA ILE A 583 15.59 0.80 -9.33
C ILE A 583 14.96 1.18 -10.68
N MET A 584 15.17 0.35 -11.71
CA MET A 584 14.69 0.59 -13.07
C MET A 584 14.56 -0.74 -13.83
N ASP A 585 13.57 -0.83 -14.73
CA ASP A 585 13.44 -1.97 -15.61
C ASP A 585 14.58 -2.05 -16.62
N LYS A 586 15.06 -3.26 -16.91
CA LYS A 586 16.06 -3.49 -17.95
C LYS A 586 15.49 -3.15 -19.33
N PRO A 587 16.03 -2.15 -20.05
CA PRO A 587 15.57 -1.81 -21.38
C PRO A 587 15.75 -2.97 -22.36
N SER A 588 14.83 -3.08 -23.33
CA SER A 588 14.97 -4.07 -24.40
C SER A 588 16.25 -3.82 -25.21
N ASN A 589 16.95 -4.90 -25.56
CA ASN A 589 18.23 -4.88 -26.28
C ASN A 589 19.41 -4.21 -25.53
N TYR A 590 19.30 -3.93 -24.23
CA TYR A 590 20.42 -3.43 -23.44
C TYR A 590 21.61 -4.40 -23.45
N SER A 591 22.75 -3.92 -23.93
CA SER A 591 24.02 -4.66 -23.99
C SER A 591 25.21 -3.70 -24.08
N LYS A 592 26.42 -4.21 -23.81
CA LYS A 592 27.66 -3.43 -23.98
C LYS A 592 27.81 -2.87 -25.41
N SER A 593 27.48 -3.68 -26.42
CA SER A 593 27.53 -3.25 -27.84
C SER A 593 26.53 -2.13 -28.11
N GLN A 594 25.34 -2.19 -27.54
CA GLN A 594 24.35 -1.14 -27.71
C GLN A 594 24.78 0.19 -27.07
N ILE A 595 25.38 0.15 -25.88
CA ILE A 595 25.94 1.35 -25.24
C ILE A 595 27.07 1.96 -26.08
N GLN A 596 27.92 1.14 -26.68
CA GLN A 596 28.96 1.60 -27.62
C GLN A 596 28.36 2.29 -28.86
N LYS A 597 27.29 1.75 -29.44
CA LYS A 597 26.56 2.40 -30.55
C LYS A 597 25.96 3.74 -30.16
N LEU A 598 25.40 3.85 -28.95
CA LEU A 598 24.88 5.12 -28.44
C LEU A 598 26.00 6.15 -28.27
N TYR A 599 27.17 5.76 -27.76
CA TYR A 599 28.34 6.63 -27.73
C TYR A 599 28.70 7.16 -29.11
N GLU A 600 28.86 6.28 -30.12
CA GLU A 600 29.21 6.70 -31.48
C GLU A 600 28.17 7.63 -32.10
N LYS A 601 26.89 7.37 -31.86
CA LYS A 601 25.78 8.23 -32.29
C LYS A 601 25.91 9.62 -31.67
N TYR A 602 26.02 9.72 -30.34
CA TYR A 602 26.02 11.00 -29.66
C TYR A 602 27.37 11.72 -29.72
N GLN A 603 28.48 11.02 -30.01
CA GLN A 603 29.75 11.64 -30.34
C GLN A 603 29.64 12.46 -31.63
N LYS A 604 29.00 11.91 -32.67
CA LYS A 604 28.72 12.68 -33.90
C LYS A 604 27.87 13.92 -33.62
N VAL A 605 26.87 13.80 -32.76
CA VAL A 605 26.03 14.96 -32.35
C VAL A 605 26.87 15.99 -31.57
N ALA A 606 27.73 15.54 -30.65
CA ALA A 606 28.65 16.39 -29.91
C ALA A 606 29.59 17.15 -30.84
N ASP A 607 30.17 16.47 -31.85
CA ASP A 607 31.06 17.09 -32.83
C ASP A 607 30.33 18.20 -33.61
N GLN A 608 29.07 17.99 -34.00
CA GLN A 608 28.27 19.03 -34.67
C GLN A 608 27.97 20.21 -33.76
N ILE A 609 27.57 19.97 -32.50
CA ILE A 609 27.35 21.04 -31.52
C ILE A 609 28.65 21.83 -31.31
N ASN A 610 29.78 21.13 -31.17
CA ASN A 610 31.09 21.70 -30.87
C ASN A 610 31.71 22.54 -32.00
N LYS A 611 31.20 22.45 -33.23
CA LYS A 611 31.56 23.38 -34.32
C LYS A 611 31.14 24.82 -34.01
N THR A 612 30.06 25.01 -33.25
CA THR A 612 29.50 26.34 -32.93
C THR A 612 29.80 26.79 -31.50
N ARG A 613 30.18 25.87 -30.61
CA ARG A 613 30.54 26.15 -29.21
C ARG A 613 32.03 26.45 -29.09
N THR A 614 32.38 27.64 -28.62
CA THR A 614 33.78 28.11 -28.57
C THR A 614 34.43 27.94 -27.21
N ASN A 615 33.66 27.93 -26.13
CA ASN A 615 34.20 27.93 -24.77
C ASN A 615 34.55 26.51 -24.27
N ASP A 616 35.55 26.46 -23.42
CA ASP A 616 35.93 25.26 -22.66
C ASP A 616 35.39 25.37 -21.24
N LEU A 617 34.56 24.40 -20.84
CA LEU A 617 33.94 24.36 -19.52
C LEU A 617 34.98 24.39 -18.39
N SER A 618 36.15 23.78 -18.60
CA SER A 618 37.21 23.71 -17.58
C SER A 618 37.82 25.08 -17.25
N LYS A 619 37.55 26.10 -18.09
CA LYS A 619 37.94 27.50 -17.90
C LYS A 619 36.81 28.35 -17.31
N GLN A 620 35.59 27.84 -17.22
CA GLN A 620 34.42 28.54 -16.67
C GLN A 620 34.34 28.34 -15.15
N THR A 621 33.79 29.31 -14.42
CA THR A 621 33.29 29.09 -13.05
C THR A 621 31.80 28.88 -13.10
N VAL A 622 31.35 27.66 -12.82
CA VAL A 622 29.93 27.30 -12.82
C VAL A 622 29.49 27.02 -11.40
N ILE A 623 28.39 27.65 -11.01
CA ILE A 623 27.80 27.52 -9.68
C ILE A 623 26.41 26.94 -9.85
N PHE A 624 26.17 25.75 -9.32
CA PHE A 624 24.82 25.21 -9.18
C PHE A 624 24.38 25.56 -7.78
N ASN A 625 23.42 26.47 -7.66
CA ASN A 625 22.91 26.92 -6.38
C ASN A 625 21.51 26.37 -6.15
N LEU A 626 21.46 25.32 -5.33
CA LEU A 626 20.24 24.82 -4.73
C LEU A 626 19.84 25.78 -3.59
N SER A 627 18.72 26.48 -3.79
CA SER A 627 18.13 27.36 -2.79
C SER A 627 16.98 26.62 -2.09
N GLU A 628 17.25 26.19 -0.85
CA GLU A 628 16.32 25.40 -0.03
C GLU A 628 14.90 25.94 -0.06
N SER A 629 13.95 25.06 -0.42
CA SER A 629 12.51 25.28 -0.50
C SER A 629 12.07 26.54 -1.26
N PHE A 630 12.92 27.11 -2.14
CA PHE A 630 12.64 28.41 -2.76
C PHE A 630 11.57 28.30 -3.86
N ILE A 631 10.48 29.03 -3.69
CA ILE A 631 9.47 29.24 -4.73
C ILE A 631 9.17 30.73 -4.89
N ASP A 632 8.54 31.08 -6.00
CA ASP A 632 7.89 32.39 -6.15
C ASP A 632 6.61 32.40 -5.31
N PRO A 633 6.51 33.24 -4.26
CA PRO A 633 5.34 33.20 -3.37
C PRO A 633 4.00 33.44 -4.07
N TYR A 634 3.98 34.09 -5.24
CA TYR A 634 2.76 34.30 -6.02
C TYR A 634 2.28 33.04 -6.76
N THR A 635 3.08 31.96 -6.80
CA THR A 635 2.66 30.70 -7.44
C THR A 635 1.93 29.76 -6.51
N PHE A 636 1.85 30.05 -5.21
CA PHE A 636 0.99 29.28 -4.31
C PHE A 636 -0.45 29.29 -4.84
N PRO A 637 -1.11 28.13 -4.96
CA PRO A 637 -2.52 28.11 -5.36
C PRO A 637 -3.37 28.94 -4.39
N THR A 638 -4.35 29.67 -4.95
CA THR A 638 -5.32 30.53 -4.23
C THR A 638 -4.77 31.68 -3.39
N ILE A 639 -3.44 31.85 -3.27
CA ILE A 639 -2.85 32.90 -2.45
C ILE A 639 -3.25 34.29 -2.91
N LYS A 640 -3.60 35.15 -1.97
CA LYS A 640 -3.88 36.57 -2.20
C LYS A 640 -3.09 37.40 -1.21
N PHE A 641 -2.42 38.42 -1.73
CA PHE A 641 -1.72 39.43 -0.94
C PHE A 641 -2.61 40.66 -0.75
N ALA A 642 -2.62 41.21 0.47
CA ALA A 642 -3.31 42.46 0.76
C ALA A 642 -2.77 43.60 -0.13
N LYS A 643 -3.65 44.55 -0.49
CA LYS A 643 -3.28 45.72 -1.29
C LYS A 643 -2.11 46.47 -0.63
N GLY A 644 -1.11 46.86 -1.43
CA GLY A 644 0.09 47.56 -0.95
C GLY A 644 1.16 46.65 -0.32
N THR A 645 0.99 45.33 -0.33
CA THR A 645 2.05 44.40 0.08
C THR A 645 3.20 44.46 -0.92
N LYS A 646 4.43 44.63 -0.40
CA LYS A 646 5.65 44.66 -1.23
C LYS A 646 5.95 43.27 -1.79
N ASP A 647 6.34 43.21 -3.05
CA ASP A 647 6.81 41.98 -3.69
C ASP A 647 8.00 41.38 -2.91
N PRO A 648 7.88 40.15 -2.36
CA PRO A 648 8.93 39.52 -1.58
C PRO A 648 10.20 39.26 -2.37
N ILE A 649 10.10 38.98 -3.68
CA ILE A 649 11.24 38.54 -4.51
C ILE A 649 11.48 39.47 -5.71
N SER A 650 11.29 40.77 -5.47
CA SER A 650 11.33 41.81 -6.51
C SER A 650 12.61 41.83 -7.36
N TYR A 651 13.78 41.52 -6.79
CA TYR A 651 15.03 41.50 -7.55
C TYR A 651 15.08 40.27 -8.46
N ILE A 652 14.72 39.09 -7.97
CA ILE A 652 14.63 37.87 -8.78
C ILE A 652 13.61 38.04 -9.92
N HIS A 653 12.46 38.67 -9.66
CA HIS A 653 11.50 39.02 -10.72
C HIS A 653 12.10 39.94 -11.79
N SER A 654 12.97 40.88 -11.41
CA SER A 654 13.65 41.75 -12.38
C SER A 654 14.60 40.99 -13.33
N LEU A 655 15.14 39.84 -12.89
CA LEU A 655 16.04 39.00 -13.71
C LEU A 655 15.31 38.34 -14.89
N LYS A 656 14.00 38.10 -14.79
CA LYS A 656 13.18 37.49 -15.87
C LYS A 656 13.37 38.16 -17.25
N LYS A 657 13.60 39.48 -17.25
CA LYS A 657 13.81 40.26 -18.47
C LYS A 657 15.22 40.10 -19.06
N THR A 658 16.22 39.85 -18.23
CA THR A 658 17.64 39.96 -18.58
C THR A 658 18.41 38.64 -18.54
N THR A 659 17.79 37.57 -18.04
CA THR A 659 18.42 36.25 -17.85
C THR A 659 17.53 35.12 -18.39
N THR A 660 18.10 33.93 -18.52
CA THR A 660 17.31 32.70 -18.64
C THR A 660 16.54 32.51 -17.34
N TYR A 661 15.22 32.32 -17.42
CA TYR A 661 14.31 32.27 -16.26
C TYR A 661 13.10 31.41 -16.60
N GLY A 662 12.63 30.60 -15.66
CA GLY A 662 11.41 29.82 -15.83
C GLY A 662 10.99 29.05 -14.58
N SER A 663 10.16 28.03 -14.80
CA SER A 663 9.74 27.07 -13.79
C SER A 663 10.58 25.80 -13.88
N MET A 664 11.00 25.27 -12.74
CA MET A 664 11.67 23.98 -12.62
C MET A 664 10.69 22.98 -12.01
N LEU A 665 10.51 21.83 -12.67
CA LEU A 665 9.76 20.70 -12.17
C LEU A 665 10.59 19.97 -11.12
N SER A 666 10.04 19.86 -9.92
CA SER A 666 10.65 19.18 -8.79
C SER A 666 10.16 17.74 -8.71
N ALA A 667 11.07 16.81 -8.40
CA ALA A 667 10.71 15.44 -8.06
C ALA A 667 10.20 15.30 -6.61
N GLY A 668 10.14 16.39 -5.84
CA GLY A 668 9.78 16.39 -4.43
C GLY A 668 8.72 17.43 -4.05
N TYR A 669 8.08 17.20 -2.91
CA TYR A 669 7.20 18.16 -2.24
C TYR A 669 7.49 18.11 -0.73
N GLY A 670 7.92 19.22 -0.15
CA GLY A 670 8.25 19.27 1.28
C GLY A 670 9.51 18.49 1.68
N GLY A 671 10.31 18.06 0.70
CA GLY A 671 11.53 17.30 0.91
C GLY A 671 12.08 16.79 -0.43
N GLY A 672 13.15 16.00 -0.35
CA GLY A 672 13.79 15.39 -1.52
C GLY A 672 14.97 16.19 -2.09
N THR A 673 15.51 17.17 -1.35
CA THR A 673 16.65 18.02 -1.75
C THR A 673 17.78 17.27 -2.47
N ALA A 674 18.19 16.12 -1.94
CA ALA A 674 19.24 15.28 -2.53
C ALA A 674 18.87 14.71 -3.92
N ASN A 675 17.59 14.52 -4.22
CA ASN A 675 17.12 14.03 -5.52
C ASN A 675 17.35 15.10 -6.59
N MET A 676 16.87 16.33 -6.34
CA MET A 676 17.10 17.46 -7.26
C MET A 676 18.60 17.79 -7.36
N GLU A 677 19.34 17.69 -6.25
CA GLU A 677 20.80 17.83 -6.28
C GLU A 677 21.43 16.79 -7.22
N TRP A 678 21.08 15.51 -7.08
CA TRP A 678 21.53 14.44 -7.97
C TRP A 678 21.15 14.67 -9.43
N GLU A 679 19.89 15.03 -9.72
CA GLU A 679 19.43 15.35 -11.08
C GLU A 679 20.27 16.48 -11.68
N SER A 680 20.52 17.55 -10.90
CA SER A 680 21.29 18.71 -11.37
C SER A 680 22.75 18.32 -11.66
N LEU A 681 23.37 17.52 -10.81
CA LEU A 681 24.78 17.16 -10.94
C LEU A 681 25.03 16.13 -12.03
N THR A 682 24.05 15.29 -12.34
CA THR A 682 24.22 14.13 -13.22
C THR A 682 23.55 14.32 -14.57
N GLY A 683 22.41 15.00 -14.64
CA GLY A 683 21.54 15.04 -15.82
C GLY A 683 20.66 13.81 -15.97
N PHE A 684 20.69 12.88 -15.00
CA PHE A 684 19.70 11.80 -14.88
C PHE A 684 18.43 12.31 -14.21
N ASN A 685 17.33 11.59 -14.39
CA ASN A 685 15.99 12.05 -14.00
C ASN A 685 15.28 11.03 -13.12
N MET A 686 14.66 11.50 -12.05
CA MET A 686 13.94 10.66 -11.10
C MET A 686 12.73 9.93 -11.72
N GLY A 687 12.14 10.48 -12.78
CA GLY A 687 10.99 9.89 -13.47
C GLY A 687 11.31 8.58 -14.19
N SER A 688 12.58 8.31 -14.51
CA SER A 688 12.98 7.04 -15.12
C SER A 688 13.10 5.89 -14.11
N PHE A 689 12.95 6.14 -12.81
CA PHE A 689 12.95 5.09 -11.80
C PHE A 689 11.58 4.43 -11.64
N ASN A 690 11.60 3.12 -11.39
CA ASN A 690 10.38 2.34 -11.12
C ASN A 690 9.80 2.59 -9.74
N THR A 691 10.60 3.20 -8.85
CA THR A 691 10.19 3.51 -7.49
C THR A 691 10.83 4.82 -7.05
N THR A 692 10.14 5.56 -6.19
CA THR A 692 10.77 6.76 -5.61
C THR A 692 11.91 6.31 -4.71
N LEU A 693 13.08 6.93 -4.81
CA LEU A 693 14.23 6.60 -3.97
C LEU A 693 15.09 7.85 -3.79
N THR A 694 16.09 7.77 -2.91
CA THR A 694 17.13 8.77 -2.76
C THR A 694 18.42 8.24 -3.38
N PRO A 695 18.82 8.72 -4.58
CA PRO A 695 19.96 8.16 -5.31
C PRO A 695 21.26 8.18 -4.52
N TYR A 696 21.47 9.20 -3.67
CA TYR A 696 22.67 9.31 -2.85
C TYR A 696 22.84 8.16 -1.85
N VAL A 697 21.74 7.55 -1.44
CA VAL A 697 21.75 6.44 -0.47
C VAL A 697 21.68 5.09 -1.17
N GLN A 698 20.90 5.01 -2.25
CA GLN A 698 20.47 3.74 -2.83
C GLN A 698 21.16 3.41 -4.16
N VAL A 699 21.69 4.41 -4.88
CA VAL A 699 22.29 4.25 -6.22
C VAL A 699 23.78 4.54 -6.20
N VAL A 700 24.17 5.75 -5.78
CA VAL A 700 25.57 6.22 -5.81
C VAL A 700 26.51 5.31 -5.02
N PRO A 701 26.15 4.77 -3.83
CA PRO A 701 27.06 3.94 -3.05
C PRO A 701 27.49 2.64 -3.72
N GLN A 702 26.77 2.18 -4.75
CA GLN A 702 27.10 0.98 -5.53
C GLN A 702 28.33 1.20 -6.45
N TYR A 703 28.78 2.44 -6.60
CA TYR A 703 29.87 2.81 -7.50
C TYR A 703 31.05 3.44 -6.75
N GLN A 704 32.27 3.05 -7.13
CA GLN A 704 33.52 3.66 -6.62
C GLN A 704 33.77 5.06 -7.19
N TYR A 705 33.23 5.31 -8.39
CA TYR A 705 33.25 6.60 -9.06
C TYR A 705 31.90 6.80 -9.73
N TYR A 706 31.28 7.96 -9.50
CA TYR A 706 30.00 8.32 -10.09
C TYR A 706 30.14 9.67 -10.82
N PRO A 707 29.94 9.71 -12.15
CA PRO A 707 30.23 10.90 -12.95
C PRO A 707 29.21 12.01 -12.66
N THR A 708 29.71 13.23 -12.51
CA THR A 708 28.90 14.46 -12.42
C THR A 708 29.45 15.53 -13.34
N ILE A 709 28.70 16.62 -13.56
CA ILE A 709 29.18 17.78 -14.31
C ILE A 709 30.48 18.37 -13.73
N GLY A 710 30.69 18.23 -12.42
CA GLY A 710 31.91 18.64 -11.73
C GLY A 710 33.18 17.98 -12.27
N ALA A 711 33.08 16.76 -12.82
CA ALA A 711 34.21 16.03 -13.42
C ALA A 711 34.74 16.68 -14.71
N ASN A 712 33.97 17.59 -15.33
CA ASN A 712 34.40 18.36 -16.50
C ASN A 712 35.08 19.69 -16.12
N SER A 713 35.32 19.93 -14.82
CA SER A 713 36.08 21.07 -14.30
C SER A 713 37.43 20.63 -13.72
N ASN A 714 38.41 21.53 -13.70
CA ASN A 714 39.72 21.26 -13.08
C ASN A 714 39.68 21.23 -11.55
N TYR A 715 38.65 21.82 -10.97
CA TYR A 715 38.43 21.87 -9.54
C TYR A 715 36.93 21.88 -9.28
N SER A 716 36.44 20.97 -8.45
CA SER A 716 35.04 20.88 -8.05
C SER A 716 34.95 20.97 -6.52
N SER A 717 33.95 21.70 -6.04
CA SER A 717 33.73 21.88 -4.62
C SER A 717 32.25 21.96 -4.28
N ALA A 718 31.92 21.64 -3.03
CA ALA A 718 30.60 21.87 -2.47
C ALA A 718 30.69 22.78 -1.25
N VAL A 719 29.68 23.61 -1.06
CA VAL A 719 29.52 24.49 0.10
C VAL A 719 28.09 24.35 0.59
N HIS A 720 27.95 23.84 1.81
CA HIS A 720 26.66 23.71 2.50
C HIS A 720 26.83 24.18 3.94
N PRO A 721 26.34 25.36 4.34
CA PRO A 721 26.54 25.92 5.67
C PRO A 721 25.64 25.26 6.74
N PHE A 722 25.53 23.95 6.68
CA PHE A 722 24.83 23.10 7.62
C PHE A 722 25.66 21.84 7.87
N ILE A 723 25.12 20.87 8.61
CA ILE A 723 25.80 19.61 8.85
C ILE A 723 25.91 18.79 7.54
N GLY A 724 27.09 18.23 7.28
CA GLY A 724 27.40 17.58 6.01
C GLY A 724 26.97 16.12 5.89
N THR A 725 26.58 15.46 7.00
CA THR A 725 26.27 14.03 7.04
C THR A 725 24.89 13.67 6.48
N TYR A 726 23.99 14.65 6.30
CA TYR A 726 22.67 14.40 5.73
C TYR A 726 22.79 13.89 4.29
N TYR A 727 21.95 12.92 3.93
CA TYR A 727 21.87 12.30 2.60
C TYR A 727 23.19 11.69 2.12
N SER A 728 24.07 11.19 2.99
CA SER A 728 25.35 10.58 2.56
C SER A 728 26.29 11.51 1.75
N ARG A 729 26.12 12.85 1.84
CA ARG A 729 26.87 13.79 0.99
C ARG A 729 28.39 13.69 1.12
N ILE A 730 28.91 13.42 2.32
CA ILE A 730 30.37 13.31 2.54
C ILE A 730 30.93 12.15 1.72
N GLU A 731 30.26 11.01 1.77
CA GLU A 731 30.60 9.75 1.11
C GLU A 731 30.42 9.86 -0.40
N ASP A 732 29.35 10.51 -0.84
CA ASP A 732 29.02 10.65 -2.25
C ASP A 732 29.87 11.69 -2.96
N TYR A 733 30.19 12.81 -2.32
CA TYR A 733 31.11 13.79 -2.91
C TYR A 733 32.52 13.22 -3.10
N LYS A 734 32.95 12.26 -2.28
CA LYS A 734 34.17 11.48 -2.53
C LYS A 734 34.02 10.62 -3.79
N ARG A 735 32.87 9.97 -3.99
CA ARG A 735 32.55 9.18 -5.19
C ARG A 735 32.41 10.05 -6.44
N PHE A 736 31.94 11.29 -6.31
CA PHE A 736 31.91 12.31 -7.37
C PHE A 736 33.28 12.96 -7.64
N LYS A 737 34.30 12.63 -6.84
CA LYS A 737 35.66 13.20 -6.90
C LYS A 737 35.69 14.71 -6.70
N PHE A 738 34.83 15.23 -5.81
CA PHE A 738 34.90 16.64 -5.41
C PHE A 738 36.18 16.90 -4.61
N ASN A 739 36.90 17.97 -4.96
CA ASN A 739 38.18 18.31 -4.30
C ASN A 739 37.98 18.83 -2.88
N LYS A 740 36.83 19.45 -2.59
CA LYS A 740 36.58 20.16 -1.34
C LYS A 740 35.10 20.19 -0.99
N PHE A 741 34.77 19.88 0.27
CA PHE A 741 33.41 20.03 0.80
C PHE A 741 33.42 20.86 2.09
N VAL A 742 32.86 22.07 2.03
CA VAL A 742 32.78 23.02 3.14
C VAL A 742 31.42 22.88 3.83
N TYR A 743 31.43 22.49 5.11
CA TYR A 743 30.22 22.30 5.91
C TYR A 743 30.51 22.46 7.42
N LEU A 744 29.47 22.52 8.27
CA LEU A 744 29.63 22.65 9.72
C LEU A 744 30.26 21.39 10.32
N GLY A 745 31.44 21.53 10.93
CA GLY A 745 32.20 20.42 11.50
C GLY A 745 33.21 19.80 10.53
N SER A 746 33.31 20.29 9.29
CA SER A 746 34.33 19.81 8.34
C SER A 746 35.70 20.45 8.60
N LYS A 747 36.77 19.83 8.07
CA LYS A 747 38.12 20.44 8.05
C LYS A 747 38.16 21.80 7.33
N TYR A 748 37.19 22.07 6.45
CA TYR A 748 37.02 23.34 5.75
C TYR A 748 35.89 24.13 6.43
N LYS A 749 36.25 25.04 7.33
CA LYS A 749 35.30 25.77 8.17
C LYS A 749 34.37 26.68 7.36
N ILE A 750 33.09 26.75 7.76
CA ILE A 750 32.18 27.84 7.41
C ILE A 750 32.60 29.08 8.21
N VAL A 751 33.14 30.09 7.53
CA VAL A 751 33.77 31.25 8.18
C VAL A 751 32.72 32.29 8.58
N ASP A 752 31.93 32.75 7.61
CA ASP A 752 30.88 33.72 7.89
C ASP A 752 29.64 32.96 8.34
N GLN A 753 29.25 33.11 9.60
CA GLN A 753 28.02 32.52 10.13
C GLN A 753 27.11 33.61 10.65
N LYS A 754 26.00 33.82 9.95
CA LYS A 754 24.90 34.69 10.33
C LYS A 754 23.60 33.92 10.26
N LYS A 755 22.83 33.97 11.36
CA LYS A 755 21.43 33.55 11.44
C LYS A 755 20.51 34.77 11.38
N LEU A 756 19.24 34.56 11.07
CA LEU A 756 18.24 35.63 10.99
C LEU A 756 17.16 35.41 12.04
N GLY A 757 16.91 36.44 12.86
CA GLY A 757 15.94 36.34 13.95
C GLY A 757 16.28 35.22 14.94
N THR A 758 15.29 34.42 15.32
CA THR A 758 15.46 33.25 16.20
C THR A 758 15.63 31.93 15.45
N SER A 759 15.78 31.96 14.11
CA SER A 759 16.01 30.74 13.32
C SER A 759 17.33 30.08 13.72
N SER A 760 17.32 28.75 13.86
CA SER A 760 18.52 27.95 14.15
C SER A 760 19.40 27.75 12.91
N TYR A 761 18.89 28.02 11.70
CA TYR A 761 19.56 27.81 10.43
C TYR A 761 20.47 28.97 10.03
N ASN A 762 21.54 28.65 9.31
CA ASN A 762 22.39 29.67 8.70
C ASN A 762 21.67 30.34 7.51
N SER A 763 21.80 31.66 7.43
CA SER A 763 21.14 32.49 6.42
C SER A 763 21.73 32.32 5.02
N ASP A 764 20.99 32.71 3.99
CA ASP A 764 21.51 32.72 2.61
C ASP A 764 22.66 33.71 2.43
N PHE A 765 22.73 34.76 3.26
CA PHE A 765 23.92 35.63 3.31
C PHE A 765 25.18 34.86 3.69
N THR A 766 25.09 33.91 4.63
CA THR A 766 26.17 32.98 4.99
C THR A 766 26.53 32.11 3.79
N THR A 767 25.54 31.50 3.14
CA THR A 767 25.73 30.65 1.96
C THR A 767 26.50 31.39 0.86
N TYR A 768 26.01 32.56 0.44
CA TYR A 768 26.63 33.33 -0.63
C TYR A 768 27.99 33.93 -0.27
N ALA A 769 28.21 34.31 0.99
CA ALA A 769 29.52 34.79 1.42
C ALA A 769 30.58 33.69 1.36
N ASN A 770 30.27 32.47 1.83
CA ASN A 770 31.17 31.32 1.72
C ASN A 770 31.32 30.86 0.26
N GLY A 771 30.26 30.94 -0.55
CA GLY A 771 30.33 30.74 -2.00
C GLY A 771 31.29 31.73 -2.68
N LEU A 772 31.23 33.01 -2.33
CA LEU A 772 32.14 34.04 -2.83
C LEU A 772 33.60 33.78 -2.41
N ARG A 773 33.82 33.31 -1.17
CA ARG A 773 35.16 32.86 -0.72
C ARG A 773 35.67 31.71 -1.57
N GLN A 774 34.82 30.73 -1.88
CA GLN A 774 35.19 29.61 -2.75
C GLN A 774 35.49 30.07 -4.19
N ILE A 775 34.69 30.99 -4.76
CA ILE A 775 34.96 31.61 -6.07
C ILE A 775 36.35 32.24 -6.09
N ASN A 776 36.67 33.06 -5.09
CA ASN A 776 37.92 33.80 -5.00
C ASN A 776 39.13 32.93 -4.64
N SER A 777 38.92 31.73 -4.09
CA SER A 777 40.02 30.81 -3.76
C SER A 777 40.71 30.21 -4.99
N ARG A 778 40.15 30.37 -6.20
CA ARG A 778 40.70 29.83 -7.45
C ARG A 778 40.74 30.88 -8.56
N LYS A 779 41.92 31.08 -9.15
CA LYS A 779 42.11 31.93 -10.35
C LYS A 779 41.51 31.30 -11.62
N GLY A 780 41.69 29.98 -11.82
CA GLY A 780 41.15 29.24 -12.97
C GLY A 780 39.71 28.76 -12.80
N GLY A 781 39.13 28.17 -13.86
CA GLY A 781 37.75 27.62 -13.86
C GLY A 781 37.52 26.58 -12.76
N GLN A 782 36.27 26.50 -12.27
CA GLN A 782 35.86 25.58 -11.22
C GLN A 782 34.35 25.31 -11.25
N PHE A 783 33.95 24.17 -10.70
CA PHE A 783 32.55 23.87 -10.39
C PHE A 783 32.29 24.03 -8.90
N ILE A 784 31.17 24.68 -8.55
CA ILE A 784 30.73 24.89 -7.17
C ILE A 784 29.28 24.41 -7.05
N ASN A 785 29.05 23.39 -6.23
CA ASN A 785 27.71 23.04 -5.76
C ASN A 785 27.42 23.81 -4.47
N LEU A 786 26.49 24.76 -4.51
CA LEU A 786 26.20 25.71 -3.43
C LEU A 786 24.79 25.45 -2.89
N ILE A 787 24.68 24.94 -1.67
CA ILE A 787 23.41 24.46 -1.11
C ILE A 787 23.05 25.28 0.11
N SER A 788 21.95 26.02 0.06
CA SER A 788 21.47 26.77 1.23
C SER A 788 20.63 25.93 2.18
N ILE A 789 20.26 26.49 3.34
CA ILE A 789 19.41 25.82 4.35
C ILE A 789 18.43 26.80 5.03
N GLN A 790 18.46 28.10 4.70
CA GLN A 790 17.76 29.14 5.46
C GLN A 790 16.25 28.92 5.54
N ASN A 791 15.65 28.51 4.43
CA ASN A 791 14.20 28.35 4.31
C ASN A 791 13.76 26.89 4.53
N HIS A 792 14.55 26.09 5.27
CA HIS A 792 14.17 24.74 5.67
C HIS A 792 13.09 24.81 6.77
N MET A 793 12.15 23.86 6.79
CA MET A 793 11.13 23.73 7.84
C MET A 793 11.74 23.40 9.22
N PRO A 794 11.07 23.65 10.36
CA PRO A 794 9.69 24.18 10.54
C PRO A 794 9.59 25.71 10.44
N TYR A 795 8.51 26.28 9.88
CA TYR A 795 8.37 27.74 9.69
C TYR A 795 7.77 28.47 10.90
N ASN A 796 8.46 28.41 12.03
CA ASN A 796 8.01 29.12 13.25
C ASN A 796 8.18 30.64 13.10
N ASN A 797 7.52 31.44 13.96
CA ASN A 797 7.59 32.91 13.91
C ASN A 797 9.00 33.46 14.28
N TRP A 798 9.98 33.30 13.39
CA TRP A 798 11.38 33.57 13.65
C TRP A 798 11.77 35.04 13.53
N TYR A 799 11.04 35.79 12.71
CA TYR A 799 11.44 37.12 12.28
C TYR A 799 10.67 38.20 13.04
N PRO A 800 11.34 38.99 13.92
CA PRO A 800 10.65 39.98 14.75
C PRO A 800 9.87 41.05 13.97
N LYS A 801 10.31 41.35 12.73
CA LYS A 801 9.65 42.29 11.81
C LYS A 801 9.24 41.58 10.53
N ASN A 802 8.15 40.80 10.61
CA ASN A 802 7.59 40.13 9.43
C ASN A 802 6.60 41.03 8.69
N TYR A 803 7.01 41.58 7.54
CA TYR A 803 6.20 42.50 6.74
C TYR A 803 4.97 41.85 6.07
N TYR A 804 4.89 40.52 6.09
CA TYR A 804 3.85 39.71 5.46
C TYR A 804 2.85 39.12 6.46
N ALA A 805 3.12 39.24 7.76
CA ALA A 805 2.19 38.83 8.81
C ALA A 805 0.84 39.56 8.67
N GLY A 806 -0.26 38.79 8.66
CA GLY A 806 -1.61 39.34 8.50
C GLY A 806 -1.95 39.86 7.09
N LYS A 807 -1.08 39.69 6.09
CA LYS A 807 -1.30 40.19 4.71
C LYS A 807 -1.59 39.11 3.67
N ILE A 808 -1.77 37.87 4.11
CA ILE A 808 -1.94 36.70 3.25
C ILE A 808 -3.32 36.08 3.52
N SER A 809 -4.02 35.75 2.45
CA SER A 809 -5.36 35.14 2.47
C SER A 809 -5.54 34.18 1.30
N GLY A 810 -6.65 33.44 1.27
CA GLY A 810 -7.01 32.46 0.23
C GLY A 810 -7.38 31.12 0.83
N ASP A 811 -8.14 30.31 0.09
CA ASP A 811 -8.78 29.07 0.57
C ASP A 811 -7.80 28.04 1.18
N LEU A 812 -6.52 28.06 0.78
CA LEU A 812 -5.49 27.17 1.35
C LEU A 812 -4.86 27.69 2.64
N PHE A 813 -5.21 28.92 3.05
CA PHE A 813 -4.62 29.68 4.14
C PHE A 813 -5.68 30.17 5.12
N ASP A 814 -6.81 29.48 5.25
CA ASP A 814 -7.88 29.90 6.17
C ASP A 814 -7.50 29.66 7.65
N ASP A 815 -6.65 28.66 7.91
CA ASP A 815 -6.13 28.38 9.25
C ASP A 815 -5.10 29.43 9.73
N GLY A 816 -5.17 29.79 11.01
CA GLY A 816 -4.30 30.81 11.61
C GLY A 816 -2.83 30.38 11.76
N SER A 817 -2.58 29.09 12.05
CA SER A 817 -1.24 28.53 12.13
C SER A 817 -0.59 28.49 10.74
N ILE A 818 -1.33 28.02 9.73
CA ILE A 818 -0.87 28.00 8.33
C ILE A 818 -0.53 29.43 7.86
N ARG A 819 -1.36 30.44 8.16
CA ARG A 819 -1.06 31.84 7.82
C ARG A 819 0.24 32.34 8.45
N THR A 820 0.50 31.99 9.70
CA THR A 820 1.72 32.37 10.41
C THR A 820 2.95 31.71 9.79
N GLN A 821 2.86 30.42 9.48
CA GLN A 821 3.93 29.67 8.83
C GLN A 821 4.23 30.21 7.43
N VAL A 822 3.20 30.45 6.61
CA VAL A 822 3.39 30.95 5.24
C VAL A 822 3.91 32.39 5.23
N ALA A 823 3.46 33.25 6.16
CA ALA A 823 4.01 34.59 6.32
C ALA A 823 5.50 34.55 6.70
N THR A 824 5.89 33.65 7.61
CA THR A 824 7.29 33.45 7.99
C THR A 824 8.11 32.99 6.79
N TYR A 825 7.65 31.96 6.08
CA TYR A 825 8.31 31.46 4.88
C TYR A 825 8.52 32.56 3.82
N ILE A 826 7.49 33.36 3.53
CA ILE A 826 7.58 34.46 2.55
C ILE A 826 8.61 35.50 3.00
N MET A 827 8.68 35.82 4.29
CA MET A 827 9.74 36.69 4.81
C MET A 827 11.14 36.08 4.64
N GLY A 828 11.28 34.76 4.73
CA GLY A 828 12.51 34.03 4.39
C GLY A 828 12.91 34.22 2.92
N THR A 829 11.97 34.03 1.98
CA THR A 829 12.22 34.26 0.54
C THR A 829 12.62 35.72 0.24
N HIS A 830 12.09 36.67 1.01
CA HIS A 830 12.49 38.08 0.91
C HIS A 830 13.96 38.29 1.30
N TYR A 831 14.45 37.62 2.34
CA TYR A 831 15.87 37.66 2.67
C TYR A 831 16.74 36.95 1.61
N THR A 832 16.26 35.85 1.03
CA THR A 832 16.92 35.18 -0.11
C THR A 832 17.09 36.14 -1.29
N ASP A 833 16.05 36.89 -1.67
CA ASP A 833 16.09 37.89 -2.75
C ASP A 833 17.19 38.95 -2.51
N GLN A 834 17.29 39.48 -1.28
CA GLN A 834 18.34 40.44 -0.92
C GLN A 834 19.74 39.82 -0.96
N ALA A 835 19.88 38.57 -0.52
CA ALA A 835 21.14 37.86 -0.51
C ALA A 835 21.63 37.56 -1.94
N VAL A 836 20.73 37.11 -2.83
CA VAL A 836 20.98 36.91 -4.27
C VAL A 836 21.39 38.23 -4.93
N LYS A 837 20.67 39.33 -4.68
CA LYS A 837 21.01 40.67 -5.19
C LYS A 837 22.42 41.09 -4.82
N LYS A 838 22.78 40.90 -3.55
CA LYS A 838 24.14 41.19 -3.07
C LYS A 838 25.17 40.30 -3.75
N PHE A 839 24.89 39.00 -3.88
CA PHE A 839 25.81 38.04 -4.49
C PHE A 839 26.07 38.33 -5.96
N ILE A 840 25.02 38.55 -6.76
CA ILE A 840 25.14 38.91 -8.19
C ILE A 840 25.95 40.20 -8.35
N LYS A 841 25.71 41.21 -7.51
CA LYS A 841 26.49 42.46 -7.51
C LYS A 841 27.98 42.23 -7.23
N GLN A 842 28.35 41.21 -6.43
CA GLN A 842 29.75 40.90 -6.17
C GLN A 842 30.40 40.11 -7.31
N ILE A 843 29.75 39.07 -7.84
CA ILE A 843 30.33 38.27 -8.95
C ILE A 843 30.50 39.08 -10.24
N ASP A 844 29.69 40.12 -10.45
CA ASP A 844 29.83 41.06 -11.57
C ASP A 844 31.09 41.94 -11.51
N LYS A 845 31.70 42.07 -10.32
CA LYS A 845 32.97 42.79 -10.15
C LYS A 845 34.19 41.92 -10.43
N ILE A 846 34.00 40.60 -10.53
CA ILE A 846 35.09 39.65 -10.69
C ILE A 846 35.41 39.51 -12.19
N ARG A 847 36.67 39.74 -12.56
CA ARG A 847 37.18 39.61 -13.93
C ARG A 847 37.48 38.15 -14.30
N LYS A 848 36.46 37.30 -14.21
CA LYS A 848 36.49 35.86 -14.49
C LYS A 848 35.11 35.41 -14.98
N PRO A 849 35.00 34.45 -15.92
CA PRO A 849 33.70 34.00 -16.37
C PRO A 849 33.01 33.20 -15.26
N ILE A 850 31.88 33.71 -14.76
CA ILE A 850 31.08 33.10 -13.71
C ILE A 850 29.63 32.95 -14.20
N THR A 851 29.09 31.74 -14.12
CA THR A 851 27.69 31.45 -14.40
C THR A 851 27.04 30.78 -13.20
N LEU A 852 25.94 31.37 -12.73
CA LEU A 852 25.11 30.91 -11.63
C LEU A 852 23.84 30.27 -12.19
N VAL A 853 23.64 28.98 -11.94
CA VAL A 853 22.38 28.27 -12.11
C VAL A 853 21.70 28.25 -10.74
N PHE A 854 20.76 29.16 -10.52
CA PHE A 854 19.97 29.23 -9.29
C PHE A 854 18.66 28.47 -9.50
N TYR A 855 18.28 27.63 -8.54
CA TYR A 855 17.01 26.94 -8.54
C TYR A 855 16.51 26.66 -7.12
N GLY A 856 15.19 26.70 -6.93
CA GLY A 856 14.56 26.11 -5.75
C GLY A 856 14.36 24.62 -5.94
N ASP A 857 14.64 23.82 -4.93
CA ASP A 857 14.55 22.36 -5.02
C ASP A 857 13.11 21.84 -4.96
N HIS A 858 12.30 22.26 -3.99
CA HIS A 858 10.90 21.82 -3.88
C HIS A 858 9.98 22.88 -3.25
N TYR A 859 8.66 22.62 -3.28
CA TYR A 859 7.70 23.42 -2.52
C TYR A 859 7.89 23.21 -1.01
N PRO A 860 7.64 24.23 -0.17
CA PRO A 860 7.65 24.09 1.28
C PRO A 860 6.42 23.30 1.76
N SER A 861 6.59 22.41 2.75
CA SER A 861 5.49 21.60 3.32
C SER A 861 4.56 22.37 4.26
N ILE A 862 4.03 23.52 3.83
CA ILE A 862 3.15 24.38 4.65
C ILE A 862 1.69 24.02 4.46
N VAL A 863 1.29 23.69 3.21
CA VAL A 863 -0.09 23.29 2.88
C VAL A 863 -0.17 21.77 2.70
N SER A 864 -1.34 21.20 2.99
CA SER A 864 -1.57 19.75 2.92
C SER A 864 -1.20 19.16 1.56
N GLN A 865 -0.51 18.01 1.56
CA GLN A 865 -0.20 17.28 0.33
C GLN A 865 -1.46 16.82 -0.42
N SER A 866 -2.63 16.74 0.22
CA SER A 866 -3.89 16.43 -0.47
C SER A 866 -4.22 17.38 -1.62
N TYR A 867 -3.66 18.60 -1.62
CA TYR A 867 -3.85 19.57 -2.69
C TYR A 867 -2.92 19.35 -3.89
N THR A 868 -1.85 18.57 -3.76
CA THR A 868 -0.95 18.30 -4.89
C THR A 868 -1.68 17.54 -6.00
N SER A 869 -2.64 16.66 -5.67
CA SER A 869 -3.48 16.00 -6.68
C SER A 869 -4.41 16.98 -7.41
N LYS A 870 -4.79 18.11 -6.77
CA LYS A 870 -5.61 19.16 -7.40
C LYS A 870 -4.77 20.09 -8.28
N TYR A 871 -3.50 20.29 -7.92
CA TYR A 871 -2.57 21.19 -8.61
C TYR A 871 -1.21 20.50 -8.90
N PRO A 872 -1.18 19.39 -9.65
CA PRO A 872 -0.03 18.49 -9.73
C PRO A 872 1.22 19.17 -10.28
N VAL A 873 1.12 19.85 -11.42
CA VAL A 873 2.27 20.55 -11.98
C VAL A 873 2.62 21.81 -11.17
N GLN A 874 1.62 22.62 -10.80
CA GLN A 874 1.86 23.91 -10.13
C GLN A 874 2.55 23.75 -8.76
N MET A 875 2.10 22.79 -7.95
CA MET A 875 2.67 22.53 -6.61
C MET A 875 3.96 21.70 -6.63
N HIS A 876 4.43 21.30 -7.81
CA HIS A 876 5.76 20.72 -8.03
C HIS A 876 6.62 21.60 -8.95
N SER A 877 6.25 22.87 -9.16
CA SER A 877 6.99 23.81 -10.02
C SER A 877 7.64 24.93 -9.23
N THR A 878 8.94 24.84 -8.97
CA THR A 878 9.72 25.92 -8.33
C THR A 878 10.24 26.91 -9.38
N ARG A 879 11.04 27.91 -8.97
CA ARG A 879 11.68 28.86 -9.89
C ARG A 879 13.15 28.56 -10.08
N TYR A 880 13.63 28.84 -11.29
CA TYR A 880 15.05 28.85 -11.60
C TYR A 880 15.43 30.06 -12.47
N PHE A 881 16.71 30.42 -12.42
CA PHE A 881 17.33 31.29 -13.41
C PHE A 881 18.79 30.90 -13.67
N ILE A 882 19.29 31.22 -14.86
CA ILE A 882 20.70 31.07 -15.19
C ILE A 882 21.27 32.46 -15.51
N TYR A 883 22.24 32.90 -14.71
CA TYR A 883 22.89 34.20 -14.81
C TYR A 883 24.38 34.04 -15.13
N SER A 884 24.82 34.58 -16.27
CA SER A 884 26.25 34.72 -16.59
C SER A 884 26.69 36.13 -16.24
N ASN A 885 27.78 36.31 -15.48
CA ASN A 885 28.26 37.64 -15.08
C ASN A 885 28.72 38.48 -16.28
N LYS A 886 28.93 39.78 -16.07
CA LYS A 886 29.39 40.71 -17.11
C LYS A 886 30.61 40.18 -17.88
N TYR A 887 31.60 39.66 -17.16
CA TYR A 887 32.83 39.12 -17.77
C TYR A 887 32.53 37.90 -18.66
N ALA A 888 31.74 36.93 -18.19
CA ALA A 888 31.37 35.76 -18.99
C ALA A 888 30.67 36.15 -20.30
N ARG A 889 29.76 37.13 -20.25
CA ARG A 889 29.03 37.60 -21.45
C ARG A 889 29.96 38.27 -22.47
N GLN A 890 30.94 39.04 -22.00
CA GLN A 890 31.99 39.61 -22.85
C GLN A 890 32.89 38.54 -23.49
N HIS A 891 32.90 37.32 -22.94
CA HIS A 891 33.72 36.20 -23.39
C HIS A 891 32.86 35.05 -23.96
N GLY A 892 31.80 35.41 -24.69
CA GLY A 892 31.02 34.48 -25.50
C GLY A 892 29.87 33.77 -24.79
N ALA A 893 29.67 33.97 -23.48
CA ALA A 893 28.45 33.46 -22.84
C ALA A 893 27.23 34.26 -23.28
N LYS A 894 26.10 33.59 -23.49
CA LYS A 894 24.82 34.21 -23.81
C LYS A 894 24.27 34.95 -22.58
N ALA A 895 23.57 36.05 -22.80
CA ALA A 895 22.83 36.76 -21.74
C ALA A 895 21.60 35.96 -21.28
N LYS A 896 20.88 35.36 -22.23
CA LYS A 896 19.64 34.61 -22.02
C LYS A 896 19.44 33.58 -23.13
N LEU A 897 18.81 32.45 -22.79
CA LEU A 897 18.26 31.46 -23.72
C LEU A 897 16.82 31.81 -24.09
N THR A 898 16.44 31.64 -25.36
CA THR A 898 15.15 32.08 -25.90
C THR A 898 14.16 30.95 -26.19
N SER A 899 14.59 29.70 -26.16
CA SER A 899 13.75 28.53 -26.46
C SER A 899 13.82 27.49 -25.34
N LYS A 900 12.71 26.79 -25.11
CA LYS A 900 12.60 25.67 -24.14
C LYS A 900 12.97 26.02 -22.68
N THR A 901 12.66 27.24 -22.24
CA THR A 901 13.03 27.73 -20.90
C THR A 901 11.86 27.84 -19.92
N ASN A 902 10.60 27.73 -20.35
CA ASN A 902 9.45 28.04 -19.50
C ASN A 902 9.22 26.97 -18.42
N TYR A 903 9.27 25.70 -18.80
CA TYR A 903 9.18 24.54 -17.90
C TYR A 903 10.30 23.59 -18.25
N VAL A 904 11.14 23.28 -17.26
CA VAL A 904 12.30 22.39 -17.40
C VAL A 904 12.36 21.49 -16.17
N ASN A 905 13.04 20.35 -16.26
CA ASN A 905 13.38 19.58 -15.06
C ASN A 905 14.79 19.96 -14.58
N THR A 906 15.09 19.66 -13.32
CA THR A 906 16.42 19.84 -12.73
C THR A 906 17.55 19.17 -13.54
N SER A 907 17.27 18.02 -14.19
CA SER A 907 18.18 17.29 -15.08
C SER A 907 18.56 18.07 -16.35
N ASP A 908 17.75 19.05 -16.77
CA ASP A 908 18.02 19.86 -17.96
C ASP A 908 19.12 20.91 -17.74
N PHE A 909 19.45 21.23 -16.48
CA PHE A 909 20.35 22.33 -16.16
C PHE A 909 21.75 22.19 -16.74
N ILE A 910 22.27 20.97 -16.89
CA ILE A 910 23.57 20.75 -17.55
C ILE A 910 23.52 21.23 -18.99
N ALA A 911 22.52 20.80 -19.76
CA ALA A 911 22.36 21.18 -21.17
C ALA A 911 22.17 22.69 -21.33
N MET A 912 21.31 23.28 -20.50
CA MET A 912 21.02 24.72 -20.52
C MET A 912 22.24 25.56 -20.13
N MET A 913 22.96 25.16 -19.08
CA MET A 913 24.17 25.86 -18.64
C MET A 913 25.27 25.79 -19.70
N LEU A 914 25.48 24.62 -20.33
CA LEU A 914 26.46 24.47 -21.41
C LEU A 914 26.10 25.37 -22.59
N GLU A 915 24.82 25.46 -22.95
CA GLU A 915 24.36 26.38 -23.98
C GLU A 915 24.56 27.85 -23.63
N GLN A 916 24.23 28.23 -22.40
CA GLN A 916 24.38 29.60 -21.96
C GLN A 916 25.84 30.04 -21.83
N THR A 917 26.73 29.15 -21.40
CA THR A 917 28.18 29.41 -21.34
C THR A 917 28.87 29.31 -22.69
N ASN A 918 28.14 28.92 -23.75
CA ASN A 918 28.68 28.59 -25.07
C ASN A 918 29.79 27.53 -25.02
N SER A 919 29.72 26.61 -24.05
CA SER A 919 30.75 25.60 -23.82
C SER A 919 30.56 24.38 -24.71
N LYS A 920 31.67 23.74 -25.08
CA LYS A 920 31.71 22.45 -25.77
C LYS A 920 31.12 21.34 -24.90
N VAL A 921 30.57 20.32 -25.55
CA VAL A 921 29.85 19.19 -24.94
C VAL A 921 30.54 17.85 -25.20
N THR A 922 30.45 16.91 -24.26
CA THR A 922 30.76 15.49 -24.46
C THR A 922 29.63 14.76 -25.21
N ALA A 923 29.82 13.48 -25.55
CA ALA A 923 28.75 12.65 -26.11
C ALA A 923 27.52 12.57 -25.17
N TYR A 924 27.74 12.37 -23.87
CA TYR A 924 26.63 12.34 -22.91
C TYR A 924 25.92 13.69 -22.80
N GLN A 925 26.67 14.79 -22.75
CA GLN A 925 26.09 16.14 -22.70
C GLN A 925 25.36 16.52 -24.00
N ALA A 926 25.76 15.96 -25.14
CA ALA A 926 25.05 16.07 -26.40
C ALA A 926 23.70 15.32 -26.36
N LEU A 927 23.65 14.12 -25.78
CA LEU A 927 22.39 13.42 -25.49
C LEU A 927 21.47 14.29 -24.62
N LEU A 928 21.96 14.83 -23.50
CA LEU A 928 21.18 15.72 -22.63
C LEU A 928 20.67 16.97 -23.38
N THR A 929 21.50 17.52 -24.28
CA THR A 929 21.11 18.67 -25.12
C THR A 929 19.96 18.31 -26.06
N GLU A 930 19.99 17.13 -26.67
CA GLU A 930 18.91 16.65 -27.53
C GLU A 930 17.63 16.37 -26.74
N VAL A 931 17.74 15.74 -25.56
CA VAL A 931 16.62 15.49 -24.63
C VAL A 931 15.91 16.80 -24.29
N HIS A 932 16.64 17.80 -23.80
CA HIS A 932 16.10 19.11 -23.46
C HIS A 932 15.43 19.82 -24.66
N LYS A 933 16.06 19.77 -25.84
CA LYS A 933 15.54 20.47 -27.04
C LYS A 933 14.32 19.81 -27.64
N LYS A 934 14.27 18.47 -27.66
CA LYS A 934 13.30 17.71 -28.45
C LYS A 934 12.17 17.11 -27.62
N LEU A 935 12.39 16.76 -26.36
CA LEU A 935 11.35 16.21 -25.50
C LEU A 935 10.59 17.32 -24.73
N PRO A 936 9.36 17.05 -24.26
CA PRO A 936 8.81 17.74 -23.10
C PRO A 936 9.68 17.46 -21.86
N ALA A 937 9.56 18.30 -20.83
CA ALA A 937 10.32 18.12 -19.60
C ALA A 937 9.84 16.85 -18.87
N LEU A 938 10.77 15.96 -18.56
CA LEU A 938 10.53 14.69 -17.87
C LEU A 938 10.59 14.90 -16.35
N THR A 939 9.67 14.33 -15.60
CA THR A 939 9.69 14.35 -14.13
C THR A 939 8.99 13.11 -13.57
N ILE A 940 9.04 12.91 -12.26
CA ILE A 940 8.29 11.84 -11.58
C ILE A 940 6.78 11.99 -11.80
N SER A 941 6.04 10.88 -11.81
CA SER A 941 4.58 10.93 -11.73
C SER A 941 4.10 11.60 -10.43
N TYR A 942 3.30 12.65 -10.57
CA TYR A 942 2.67 13.36 -9.45
C TYR A 942 1.38 12.67 -8.95
N SER A 943 0.81 11.77 -9.74
CA SER A 943 -0.42 11.04 -9.42
C SER A 943 -0.19 9.63 -8.90
N ASP A 944 0.87 8.97 -9.38
CA ASP A 944 1.11 7.54 -9.16
C ASP A 944 2.45 7.31 -8.46
N ASP A 945 2.59 6.20 -7.73
CA ASP A 945 3.84 5.83 -7.04
C ASP A 945 4.99 5.42 -7.99
N THR A 946 4.69 5.23 -9.27
CA THR A 946 5.63 4.72 -10.28
C THR A 946 5.44 5.41 -11.63
N GLY A 947 6.52 5.58 -12.38
CA GLY A 947 6.51 6.14 -13.73
C GLY A 947 6.80 7.64 -13.77
N PHE A 948 6.69 8.21 -14.98
CA PHE A 948 7.02 9.60 -15.25
C PHE A 948 5.83 10.39 -15.79
N THR A 949 5.92 11.71 -15.61
CA THR A 949 5.07 12.70 -16.27
C THR A 949 5.92 13.51 -17.25
N LEU A 950 5.36 13.79 -18.43
CA LEU A 950 5.93 14.72 -19.39
C LEU A 950 5.18 16.03 -19.33
N VAL A 951 5.88 17.16 -19.24
CA VAL A 951 5.28 18.49 -19.16
C VAL A 951 5.78 19.37 -20.30
N ASP A 952 4.85 19.98 -21.03
CA ASP A 952 5.17 20.89 -22.12
C ASP A 952 5.60 22.29 -21.64
N GLN A 953 6.00 23.15 -22.57
CA GLN A 953 6.41 24.53 -22.26
C GLN A 953 5.25 25.45 -21.82
N LYS A 954 4.01 24.96 -21.81
CA LYS A 954 2.82 25.65 -21.27
C LYS A 954 2.44 25.13 -19.88
N GLY A 955 3.15 24.15 -19.34
CA GLY A 955 2.87 23.53 -18.05
C GLY A 955 1.75 22.49 -18.11
N LYS A 956 1.45 21.94 -19.28
CA LYS A 956 0.45 20.89 -19.46
C LYS A 956 1.11 19.53 -19.55
N GLU A 957 0.48 18.54 -18.93
CA GLU A 957 0.89 17.14 -19.05
C GLU A 957 0.69 16.64 -20.48
N VAL A 958 1.63 15.84 -20.97
CA VAL A 958 1.67 15.26 -22.31
C VAL A 958 1.60 13.76 -22.19
N ASP A 959 0.66 13.11 -22.88
CA ASP A 959 0.61 11.65 -22.96
C ASP A 959 1.85 11.15 -23.73
N PRO A 960 2.69 10.29 -23.13
CA PRO A 960 3.88 9.73 -23.80
C PRO A 960 3.59 9.07 -25.16
N LYS A 961 2.38 8.57 -25.39
CA LYS A 961 1.95 7.98 -26.67
C LYS A 961 1.85 8.98 -27.81
N THR A 962 1.75 10.28 -27.49
CA THR A 962 1.67 11.36 -28.48
C THR A 962 3.05 11.84 -28.95
N LEU A 963 4.14 11.34 -28.35
CA LEU A 963 5.49 11.60 -28.81
C LEU A 963 5.70 11.03 -30.22
N THR A 964 6.40 11.77 -31.07
CA THR A 964 6.81 11.30 -32.40
C THR A 964 7.78 10.11 -32.28
N SER A 965 7.92 9.31 -33.34
CA SER A 965 8.84 8.16 -33.35
C SER A 965 10.29 8.55 -33.01
N SER A 966 10.73 9.75 -33.43
CA SER A 966 12.07 10.24 -33.10
C SER A 966 12.20 10.66 -31.63
N GLN A 967 11.15 11.24 -31.05
CA GLN A 967 11.10 11.56 -29.62
C GLN A 967 11.07 10.29 -28.76
N GLN A 968 10.27 9.28 -29.14
CA GLN A 968 10.24 8.00 -28.45
C GLN A 968 11.60 7.28 -28.51
N ALA A 969 12.29 7.31 -29.65
CA ALA A 969 13.62 6.75 -29.78
C ALA A 969 14.65 7.48 -28.90
N LEU A 970 14.58 8.82 -28.83
CA LEU A 970 15.44 9.63 -27.98
C LEU A 970 15.19 9.37 -26.48
N LEU A 971 13.92 9.22 -26.07
CA LEU A 971 13.57 8.87 -24.69
C LEU A 971 14.15 7.49 -24.33
N LYS A 972 14.02 6.49 -25.21
CA LYS A 972 14.61 5.16 -25.00
C LYS A 972 16.13 5.19 -24.91
N ASP A 973 16.80 6.00 -25.72
CA ASP A 973 18.25 6.18 -25.63
C ASP A 973 18.66 6.76 -24.26
N TYR A 974 17.93 7.78 -23.80
CA TYR A 974 18.14 8.39 -22.49
C TYR A 974 17.93 7.40 -21.34
N GLU A 975 16.79 6.70 -21.34
CA GLU A 975 16.48 5.65 -20.36
C GLU A 975 17.53 4.55 -20.36
N MET A 976 18.07 4.18 -21.52
CA MET A 976 19.10 3.14 -21.62
C MET A 976 20.44 3.57 -21.02
N ILE A 977 20.86 4.83 -21.23
CA ILE A 977 22.07 5.37 -20.59
C ILE A 977 21.87 5.55 -19.08
N GLN A 978 20.67 5.97 -18.65
CA GLN A 978 20.37 6.06 -17.22
C GLN A 978 20.36 4.68 -16.57
N TYR A 979 19.71 3.68 -17.18
CA TYR A 979 19.74 2.29 -16.72
C TYR A 979 21.18 1.80 -16.56
N ASP A 980 22.03 2.01 -17.57
CA ASP A 980 23.44 1.61 -17.54
C ASP A 980 24.17 2.10 -16.27
N MET A 981 23.92 3.35 -15.85
CA MET A 981 24.59 4.00 -14.71
C MET A 981 23.89 3.85 -13.36
N THR A 982 22.68 3.28 -13.31
CA THR A 982 21.89 3.24 -12.08
C THR A 982 21.51 1.83 -11.63
N ALA A 983 21.18 0.94 -12.58
CA ALA A 983 20.80 -0.45 -12.31
C ALA A 983 21.64 -1.46 -13.12
N GLY A 984 22.43 -0.96 -14.08
CA GLY A 984 23.28 -1.76 -14.96
C GLY A 984 24.76 -1.77 -14.56
N PRO A 985 25.58 -2.54 -15.30
CA PRO A 985 27.03 -2.66 -15.12
C PRO A 985 27.87 -1.42 -15.50
N ALA A 986 27.27 -0.27 -15.79
CA ALA A 986 27.94 0.99 -16.15
C ALA A 986 28.98 0.85 -17.27
N TYR A 987 28.58 0.29 -18.42
CA TYR A 987 29.48 0.15 -19.58
C TYR A 987 29.95 1.51 -20.10
N ALA A 988 29.09 2.53 -20.10
CA ALA A 988 29.42 3.88 -20.58
C ALA A 988 30.53 4.53 -19.76
N LEU A 989 30.67 4.18 -18.48
CA LEU A 989 31.73 4.70 -17.61
C LEU A 989 33.13 4.29 -18.08
N LYS A 990 33.24 3.18 -18.81
CA LYS A 990 34.50 2.66 -19.38
C LYS A 990 34.81 3.26 -20.76
N ILE A 991 33.88 4.00 -21.36
CA ILE A 991 34.05 4.62 -22.67
C ILE A 991 34.64 6.02 -22.48
N LYS A 992 35.89 6.18 -22.94
CA LYS A 992 36.59 7.45 -22.91
C LYS A 992 35.88 8.49 -23.77
N GLY A 993 35.67 9.69 -23.21
CA GLY A 993 34.99 10.78 -23.91
C GLY A 993 33.46 10.80 -23.75
N PHE A 994 32.86 9.78 -23.13
CA PHE A 994 31.40 9.74 -22.95
C PHE A 994 30.92 10.77 -21.91
N TYR A 995 31.35 10.62 -20.65
CA TYR A 995 30.97 11.51 -19.54
C TYR A 995 31.92 12.70 -19.33
N THR A 996 33.20 12.54 -19.68
CA THR A 996 34.25 13.55 -19.42
C THR A 996 35.04 13.89 -20.68
N MET A 997 35.36 15.17 -20.88
CA MET A 997 36.23 15.63 -21.98
C MET A 997 37.71 15.26 -21.79
N LYS A 998 38.12 14.83 -20.58
CA LYS A 998 39.51 14.54 -20.21
C LYS A 998 39.81 13.05 -20.13
N LYS A 999 41.09 12.71 -20.40
CA LYS A 999 41.64 11.35 -20.40
C LYS A 999 41.55 10.66 -19.06
#